data_AF-A0AAV9MTK9-F1
#
_entry.id   AF-A0AAV9MTK9-F1
#
_cell.length_a   1.000
_cell.length_b   1.000
_cell.length_c   1.000
_cell.angle_alpha   90.00
_cell.angle_beta   90.00
_cell.angle_gamma   90.00
#
_symmetry.space_group_name_H-M   'P 1'
#
loop_
_entity.id
_entity.type
_entity.pdbx_description
1 polymer ?
#
loop_
_entity_poly.entity_id
_entity_poly.type
_entity_poly.pdbx_seq_one_letter_code
_entity_poly.pdbx_strand_id
1 'polypeptide(L)'
;MRRRLSPGKLIRDGEFTLFEAVGALEIGDPKMDSGCPGGDSDDEIFDATTPLSATEVIWLMDELMYREVAWHQGYPLSQTLFTSVHLERLLWPEPKKLSDACFHRDALGGMSDGSIITAVLEPFCLALIKCCDLVLTMVSGHHYYEEEDFATQVFNRPLLSISSPQDVLLRLEDARYQLPKLRLDPPLRDALKARLDVRHFFLSMLQSCENGTPPEVKSSEEVISLIDCIQNSSSLGTAFSTEAFTLKLQRRFASSVPPRPMVVTPKDESFRFFKQLVTDATRSFEVLSITCSVDLLVAYQSFMCQDPQPSVYVRALLQSFLAIQNSILGRYSLKQFISQDLQLLVLPNTALVTEHSDTTLTLSEEQLQTLSEFEYFIGRYGQSYLNLFRTFCLNPSRVRRTLCHAALEWDQIQAEAEELDTTVHASFGEYPQEYPDADGPTFSYSISSWVYHYKLLQLRGIIQMGFQLSVYAPHEYSGMYWYLSYLSSTHMSHLERISFFVSSDRKQGKKQQENVQASLHQLYRQFTWVKATEALAKALHRLLVVIQRHGHLQQPRPSYSSDHLRYELRMRPFQHLSIPEPLAPAVARQACSLQELSDITILEQALRLNQTAKKAWEEVLKENWNAQPVSTDNTGHEGDQIATPVIEREWTKEVRNSIKACIGTGIAVSALMKHFQGADASGQIRDVRITVPVVGDRDRWHPAWVVPKVVG
;
A
#
# COMPACT_ATOMS: atom_id res chain seq x y z
N MET A 1 -1.92 -38.66 -49.79
CA MET A 1 -1.86 -39.11 -48.38
C MET A 1 -3.26 -39.07 -47.77
N ARG A 2 -3.83 -40.21 -47.35
CA ARG A 2 -5.10 -40.22 -46.60
C ARG A 2 -4.84 -39.74 -45.16
N ARG A 3 -5.52 -38.67 -44.74
CA ARG A 3 -5.50 -38.19 -43.35
C ARG A 3 -6.05 -39.30 -42.44
N ARG A 4 -5.21 -39.87 -41.56
CA ARG A 4 -5.57 -40.95 -40.63
C ARG A 4 -6.26 -40.46 -39.35
N LEU A 5 -6.18 -39.17 -39.06
CA LEU A 5 -6.77 -38.55 -37.87
C LEU A 5 -8.17 -38.01 -38.22
N SER A 6 -9.19 -38.38 -37.46
CA SER A 6 -10.55 -37.84 -37.64
C SER A 6 -10.70 -36.45 -37.00
N PRO A 7 -11.59 -35.59 -37.51
CA PRO A 7 -11.90 -34.30 -36.89
C PRO A 7 -12.26 -34.46 -35.40
N GLY A 8 -11.73 -33.58 -34.55
CA GLY A 8 -11.93 -33.63 -33.10
C GLY A 8 -11.02 -34.61 -32.34
N LYS A 9 -10.09 -35.29 -33.02
CA LYS A 9 -9.03 -36.07 -32.36
C LYS A 9 -7.73 -35.25 -32.28
N LEU A 10 -7.09 -35.31 -31.12
CA LEU A 10 -5.79 -34.71 -30.82
C LEU A 10 -4.85 -35.82 -30.35
N ILE A 11 -3.65 -35.90 -30.94
CA ILE A 11 -2.58 -36.74 -30.44
C ILE A 11 -1.74 -35.87 -29.51
N ARG A 12 -1.66 -36.26 -28.25
CA ARG A 12 -0.85 -35.60 -27.23
C ARG A 12 -0.33 -36.66 -26.26
N ASP A 13 0.64 -36.28 -25.45
CA ASP A 13 1.02 -37.07 -24.29
C ASP A 13 -0.17 -37.20 -23.31
N GLY A 14 -0.20 -38.30 -22.54
CA GLY A 14 -1.27 -38.57 -21.57
C GLY A 14 -1.38 -37.52 -20.47
N GLU A 15 -0.24 -37.00 -20.02
CA GLU A 15 -0.14 -36.04 -18.92
C GLU A 15 -0.34 -34.59 -19.38
N PHE A 16 -0.05 -34.28 -20.64
CA PHE A 16 -0.20 -32.93 -21.21
C PHE A 16 -1.66 -32.45 -21.20
N THR A 17 -1.95 -31.34 -20.53
CA THR A 17 -3.30 -30.77 -20.52
C THR A 17 -3.49 -29.74 -21.63
N LEU A 18 -4.71 -29.66 -22.19
CA LEU A 18 -5.02 -28.62 -23.17
C LEU A 18 -5.02 -27.19 -22.58
N PHE A 19 -5.05 -27.07 -21.25
CA PHE A 19 -4.93 -25.79 -20.57
C PHE A 19 -3.51 -25.23 -20.68
N GLU A 20 -2.48 -26.08 -20.60
CA GLU A 20 -1.07 -25.68 -20.82
C GLU A 20 -0.85 -25.14 -22.23
N ALA A 21 -1.60 -25.63 -23.23
CA ALA A 21 -1.51 -25.16 -24.61
C ALA A 21 -2.03 -23.73 -24.81
N VAL A 22 -2.83 -23.17 -23.88
CA VAL A 22 -3.42 -21.83 -24.02
C VAL A 22 -2.36 -20.72 -24.01
N GLY A 23 -1.21 -20.96 -23.38
CA GLY A 23 -0.08 -20.02 -23.36
C GLY A 23 0.93 -20.20 -24.50
N ALA A 24 0.67 -21.09 -25.46
CA ALA A 24 1.62 -21.36 -26.54
C ALA A 24 1.72 -20.19 -27.53
N LEU A 25 2.94 -19.94 -28.03
CA LEU A 25 3.18 -18.98 -29.11
C LEU A 25 2.88 -19.63 -30.46
N GLU A 26 2.32 -18.84 -31.38
CA GLU A 26 2.01 -19.26 -32.74
C GLU A 26 3.06 -18.69 -33.72
N ILE A 27 3.92 -19.56 -34.24
CA ILE A 27 4.95 -19.18 -35.22
C ILE A 27 4.29 -18.71 -36.51
N GLY A 28 4.73 -17.57 -37.04
CA GLY A 28 4.18 -16.97 -38.25
C GLY A 28 2.97 -16.06 -38.03
N ASP A 29 2.43 -15.95 -36.80
CA ASP A 29 1.48 -14.90 -36.45
C ASP A 29 2.25 -13.65 -35.98
N PRO A 30 2.15 -12.50 -36.68
CA PRO A 30 2.83 -11.25 -36.29
C PRO A 30 2.55 -10.75 -34.87
N LYS A 31 1.44 -11.18 -34.25
CA LYS A 31 1.08 -10.79 -32.87
C LYS A 31 1.66 -11.73 -31.82
N MET A 32 2.02 -12.96 -32.18
CA MET A 32 2.47 -14.00 -31.25
C MET A 32 3.96 -14.35 -31.46
N ASP A 33 4.50 -14.13 -32.65
CA ASP A 33 5.86 -14.46 -33.05
C ASP A 33 6.70 -13.19 -33.20
N SER A 34 7.60 -12.95 -32.23
CA SER A 34 8.55 -11.84 -32.28
C SER A 34 9.54 -11.95 -33.44
N GLY A 35 9.82 -13.18 -33.90
CA GLY A 35 10.66 -13.48 -35.04
C GLY A 35 9.99 -13.29 -36.40
N CYS A 36 8.67 -13.01 -36.43
CA CYS A 36 7.96 -12.77 -37.68
C CYS A 36 8.42 -11.43 -38.31
N PRO A 37 8.98 -11.44 -39.53
CA PRO A 37 9.43 -10.22 -40.19
C PRO A 37 8.19 -9.45 -40.69
N GLY A 38 7.84 -8.37 -39.98
CA GLY A 38 6.79 -7.42 -40.40
C GLY A 38 7.13 -6.57 -41.62
N GLY A 39 7.98 -7.06 -42.53
CA GLY A 39 8.44 -6.34 -43.73
C GLY A 39 9.72 -5.51 -43.57
N ASP A 40 10.33 -5.46 -42.37
CA ASP A 40 11.63 -4.81 -42.15
C ASP A 40 12.78 -5.69 -42.64
N SER A 41 13.76 -5.11 -43.35
CA SER A 41 15.01 -5.81 -43.72
C SER A 41 15.82 -6.19 -42.47
N ASP A 42 16.35 -7.41 -42.46
CA ASP A 42 16.82 -8.09 -41.25
C ASP A 42 18.14 -7.57 -40.63
N ASP A 43 18.91 -6.69 -41.28
CA ASP A 43 20.36 -6.71 -40.99
C ASP A 43 21.00 -5.52 -40.26
N GLU A 44 20.33 -4.37 -40.06
CA GLU A 44 21.01 -3.23 -39.41
C GLU A 44 20.22 -2.71 -38.19
N ILE A 45 20.76 -3.03 -37.00
CA ILE A 45 20.46 -2.29 -35.78
C ILE A 45 21.40 -1.08 -35.76
N PHE A 46 20.85 0.08 -35.44
CA PHE A 46 21.58 1.32 -35.28
C PHE A 46 22.90 1.17 -34.51
N ASP A 47 23.98 1.81 -34.98
CA ASP A 47 25.26 1.79 -34.29
C ASP A 47 25.27 2.81 -33.14
N ALA A 48 25.34 2.33 -31.91
CA ALA A 48 25.39 3.15 -30.69
C ALA A 48 26.64 4.06 -30.59
N THR A 49 27.64 3.89 -31.47
CA THR A 49 28.83 4.75 -31.54
C THR A 49 28.70 5.89 -32.55
N THR A 50 27.58 5.95 -33.29
CA THR A 50 27.31 7.04 -34.25
C THR A 50 27.42 8.40 -33.55
N PRO A 51 28.22 9.36 -34.07
CA PRO A 51 28.36 10.68 -33.45
C PRO A 51 27.02 11.42 -33.30
N LEU A 52 26.79 11.96 -32.10
CA LEU A 52 25.57 12.68 -31.73
C LEU A 52 25.91 14.12 -31.34
N SER A 53 25.02 15.04 -31.66
CA SER A 53 25.03 16.42 -31.16
C SER A 53 24.55 16.50 -29.71
N ALA A 54 24.84 17.62 -29.05
CA ALA A 54 24.38 17.87 -27.68
C ALA A 54 22.85 17.92 -27.55
N THR A 55 22.16 18.42 -28.58
CA THR A 55 20.69 18.48 -28.60
C THR A 55 20.08 17.08 -28.77
N GLU A 56 20.71 16.19 -29.54
CA GLU A 56 20.29 14.79 -29.65
C GLU A 56 20.54 14.00 -28.36
N VAL A 57 21.68 14.24 -27.68
CA VAL A 57 21.97 13.62 -26.38
C VAL A 57 20.95 14.06 -25.32
N ILE A 58 20.60 15.35 -25.27
CA ILE A 58 19.54 15.86 -24.38
C ILE A 58 18.23 15.10 -24.61
N TRP A 59 17.82 14.96 -25.88
CA TRP A 59 16.59 14.24 -26.24
C TRP A 59 16.64 12.77 -25.84
N LEU A 60 17.75 12.07 -26.11
CA LEU A 60 17.92 10.66 -25.72
C LEU A 60 17.86 10.44 -24.21
N MET A 61 18.49 11.31 -23.41
CA MET A 61 18.45 11.23 -21.96
C MET A 61 17.01 11.40 -21.44
N ASP A 62 16.24 12.33 -22.01
CA ASP A 62 14.84 12.57 -21.65
C ASP A 62 13.95 11.38 -22.02
N GLU A 63 14.11 10.83 -23.24
CA GLU A 63 13.36 9.66 -23.70
C GLU A 63 13.64 8.40 -22.87
N LEU A 64 14.88 8.24 -22.39
CA LEU A 64 15.26 7.19 -21.45
C LEU A 64 14.60 7.38 -20.09
N MET A 65 14.59 8.61 -19.56
CA MET A 65 13.88 8.93 -18.31
C MET A 65 12.38 8.65 -18.42
N TYR A 66 11.74 8.96 -19.55
CA TYR A 66 10.31 8.70 -19.73
C TYR A 66 9.98 7.21 -19.78
N ARG A 67 10.86 6.39 -20.36
CA ARG A 67 10.75 4.92 -20.35
C ARG A 67 11.07 4.30 -18.99
N GLU A 68 11.99 4.90 -18.24
CA GLU A 68 12.26 4.51 -16.85
C GLU A 68 11.00 4.70 -15.99
N VAL A 69 10.26 5.81 -16.16
CA VAL A 69 8.97 6.00 -15.48
C VAL A 69 7.96 4.93 -15.88
N ALA A 70 7.85 4.60 -17.17
CA ALA A 70 6.96 3.53 -17.61
C ALA A 70 7.31 2.20 -16.92
N TRP A 71 8.59 1.88 -16.77
CA TRP A 71 9.01 0.68 -16.02
C TRP A 71 8.62 0.76 -14.54
N HIS A 72 8.84 1.90 -13.87
CA HIS A 72 8.38 2.13 -12.50
C HIS A 72 6.86 2.02 -12.32
N GLN A 73 6.08 2.29 -13.37
CA GLN A 73 4.62 2.13 -13.40
C GLN A 73 4.17 0.68 -13.66
N GLY A 74 5.12 -0.27 -13.81
CA GLY A 74 4.85 -1.70 -13.91
C GLY A 74 4.97 -2.30 -15.31
N TYR A 75 5.30 -1.50 -16.34
CA TYR A 75 5.51 -2.03 -17.69
C TYR A 75 6.85 -2.79 -17.78
N PRO A 76 6.91 -3.98 -18.41
CA PRO A 76 8.15 -4.75 -18.59
C PRO A 76 9.29 -3.99 -19.25
N LEU A 77 10.54 -4.32 -18.86
CA LEU A 77 11.75 -3.73 -19.46
C LEU A 77 11.82 -3.89 -20.98
N SER A 78 11.32 -5.01 -21.52
CA SER A 78 11.24 -5.29 -22.95
C SER A 78 10.37 -4.30 -23.74
N GLN A 79 9.42 -3.63 -23.08
CA GLN A 79 8.56 -2.60 -23.67
C GLN A 79 9.09 -1.18 -23.46
N THR A 80 10.02 -1.00 -22.51
CA THR A 80 10.46 0.31 -22.04
C THR A 80 11.96 0.48 -22.30
N LEU A 81 12.82 0.33 -21.30
CA LEU A 81 14.25 0.63 -21.36
C LEU A 81 15.02 -0.29 -22.32
N PHE A 82 14.66 -1.58 -22.40
CA PHE A 82 15.33 -2.52 -23.30
C PHE A 82 14.97 -2.34 -24.78
N THR A 83 14.15 -1.33 -25.10
CA THR A 83 14.01 -0.87 -26.49
C THR A 83 15.21 -0.01 -26.92
N SER A 84 16.01 0.52 -25.98
CA SER A 84 17.18 1.35 -26.28
C SER A 84 18.37 0.53 -26.76
N VAL A 85 18.85 0.84 -27.96
CA VAL A 85 20.06 0.24 -28.53
C VAL A 85 21.31 0.56 -27.69
N HIS A 86 21.35 1.75 -27.09
CA HIS A 86 22.46 2.18 -26.24
C HIS A 86 22.52 1.34 -24.95
N LEU A 87 21.38 1.09 -24.30
CA LEU A 87 21.36 0.24 -23.11
C LEU A 87 21.70 -1.21 -23.45
N GLU A 88 21.17 -1.76 -24.55
CA GLU A 88 21.53 -3.11 -25.00
C GLU A 88 23.05 -3.22 -25.24
N ARG A 89 23.69 -2.20 -25.82
CA ARG A 89 25.14 -2.22 -26.07
C ARG A 89 25.96 -2.30 -24.77
N LEU A 90 25.48 -1.67 -23.68
CA LEU A 90 26.14 -1.73 -22.37
C LEU A 90 25.88 -3.06 -21.65
N LEU A 91 24.75 -3.70 -21.91
CA LEU A 91 24.31 -4.92 -21.23
C LEU A 91 24.67 -6.21 -21.96
N TRP A 92 24.88 -6.17 -23.29
CA TRP A 92 25.09 -7.34 -24.13
C TRP A 92 26.32 -7.21 -25.06
N PRO A 93 27.23 -8.20 -25.09
CA PRO A 93 27.36 -9.34 -24.16
C PRO A 93 27.46 -8.91 -22.69
N GLU A 94 27.18 -9.81 -21.75
CA GLU A 94 27.23 -9.48 -20.32
C GLU A 94 28.63 -8.96 -19.91
N PRO A 95 28.75 -7.72 -19.39
CA PRO A 95 30.03 -7.19 -18.92
C PRO A 95 30.52 -7.94 -17.68
N LYS A 96 31.82 -8.25 -17.63
CA LYS A 96 32.44 -8.90 -16.45
C LYS A 96 33.00 -7.88 -15.46
N LYS A 97 33.28 -6.66 -15.93
CA LYS A 97 33.70 -5.50 -15.14
C LYS A 97 32.97 -4.27 -15.64
N LEU A 98 32.86 -3.24 -14.80
CA LEU A 98 32.24 -1.97 -15.20
C LEU A 98 32.93 -1.33 -16.42
N SER A 99 34.24 -1.47 -16.54
CA SER A 99 35.02 -0.98 -17.70
C SER A 99 34.61 -1.64 -19.02
N ASP A 100 34.05 -2.85 -18.97
CA ASP A 100 33.61 -3.58 -20.16
C ASP A 100 32.24 -3.05 -20.63
N ALA A 101 31.49 -2.34 -19.78
CA ALA A 101 30.23 -1.69 -20.10
C ALA A 101 30.48 -0.32 -20.76
N CYS A 102 30.89 -0.35 -22.02
CA CYS A 102 31.11 0.84 -22.83
C CYS A 102 30.49 0.68 -24.22
N PHE A 103 30.28 1.77 -24.95
CA PHE A 103 29.71 1.69 -26.30
C PHE A 103 30.70 1.08 -27.33
N HIS A 104 32.01 1.19 -27.10
CA HIS A 104 33.08 0.90 -28.07
C HIS A 104 33.74 -0.48 -27.91
N ARG A 105 33.02 -1.53 -27.52
CA ARG A 105 33.57 -2.86 -27.18
C ARG A 105 34.44 -3.52 -28.27
N ASP A 106 34.18 -3.22 -29.55
CA ASP A 106 34.79 -3.91 -30.70
C ASP A 106 35.82 -3.06 -31.47
N ALA A 107 36.05 -1.80 -31.07
CA ALA A 107 36.92 -0.89 -31.79
C ALA A 107 38.40 -1.04 -31.35
N LEU A 108 39.19 -1.73 -32.17
CA LEU A 108 40.67 -1.76 -32.11
C LEU A 108 41.33 -0.39 -32.44
N GLY A 109 40.54 0.68 -32.57
CA GLY A 109 40.99 2.04 -32.87
C GLY A 109 40.17 3.06 -32.09
N GLY A 110 40.85 3.83 -31.24
CA GLY A 110 40.23 4.85 -30.40
C GLY A 110 39.60 5.97 -31.23
N MET A 111 38.30 6.16 -31.07
CA MET A 111 37.72 7.49 -31.18
C MET A 111 38.26 8.34 -30.02
N SER A 112 38.42 9.64 -30.26
CA SER A 112 38.92 10.62 -29.30
C SER A 112 38.27 10.44 -27.93
N ASP A 113 39.09 10.17 -26.90
CA ASP A 113 38.75 10.51 -25.51
C ASP A 113 38.14 11.92 -25.53
N GLY A 114 36.83 12.05 -25.26
CA GLY A 114 36.13 13.33 -25.27
C GLY A 114 34.99 13.53 -26.28
N SER A 115 34.47 12.49 -26.95
CA SER A 115 33.16 12.62 -27.60
C SER A 115 32.07 12.83 -26.55
N ILE A 116 31.02 13.60 -26.87
CA ILE A 116 29.90 13.85 -25.94
C ILE A 116 29.18 12.55 -25.53
N ILE A 117 29.20 11.55 -26.41
CA ILE A 117 28.60 10.23 -26.16
C ILE A 117 29.35 9.53 -25.02
N THR A 118 30.67 9.40 -25.13
CA THR A 118 31.49 8.72 -24.11
C THR A 118 31.61 9.57 -22.84
N ALA A 119 31.66 10.89 -22.97
CA ALA A 119 31.86 11.81 -21.84
C ALA A 119 30.57 12.07 -21.04
N VAL A 120 29.38 11.93 -21.63
CA VAL A 120 28.11 12.32 -21.00
C VAL A 120 27.06 11.20 -21.07
N LEU A 121 26.72 10.71 -22.27
CA LEU A 121 25.63 9.75 -22.46
C LEU A 121 25.94 8.39 -21.82
N GLU A 122 27.16 7.87 -22.01
CA GLU A 122 27.57 6.57 -21.45
C GLU A 122 27.51 6.56 -19.90
N PRO A 123 28.15 7.49 -19.17
CA PRO A 123 28.02 7.59 -17.71
C PRO A 123 26.57 7.73 -17.24
N PHE A 124 25.75 8.51 -17.95
CA PHE A 124 24.33 8.64 -17.63
C PHE A 124 23.57 7.31 -17.78
N CYS A 125 23.79 6.59 -18.87
CA CYS A 125 23.18 5.29 -19.14
C CYS A 125 23.62 4.22 -18.12
N LEU A 126 24.91 4.18 -17.77
CA LEU A 126 25.44 3.29 -16.74
C LEU A 126 24.76 3.54 -15.39
N ALA A 127 24.61 4.82 -15.01
CA ALA A 127 23.92 5.18 -13.78
C ALA A 127 22.43 4.88 -13.84
N LEU A 128 21.75 5.08 -14.97
CA LEU A 128 20.34 4.70 -15.14
C LEU A 128 20.16 3.20 -14.94
N ILE A 129 20.99 2.37 -15.58
CA ILE A 129 20.96 0.92 -15.41
C ILE A 129 21.18 0.55 -13.94
N LYS A 130 22.15 1.18 -13.26
CA LYS A 130 22.42 0.89 -11.86
C LYS A 130 21.29 1.35 -10.93
N CYS A 131 20.61 2.46 -11.22
CA CYS A 131 19.37 2.84 -10.53
C CYS A 131 18.31 1.75 -10.68
N CYS A 132 18.13 1.22 -11.89
CA CYS A 132 17.18 0.13 -12.13
C CYS A 132 17.55 -1.15 -11.37
N ASP A 133 18.84 -1.49 -11.26
CA ASP A 133 19.31 -2.63 -10.46
C ASP A 133 18.95 -2.50 -8.97
N LEU A 134 19.16 -1.32 -8.39
CA LEU A 134 18.81 -1.05 -6.98
C LEU A 134 17.30 -1.08 -6.75
N VAL A 135 16.52 -0.50 -7.66
CA VAL A 135 15.04 -0.54 -7.62
C VAL A 135 14.55 -1.98 -7.72
N LEU A 136 15.08 -2.74 -8.67
CA LEU A 136 14.73 -4.14 -8.89
C LEU A 136 15.04 -4.98 -7.65
N THR A 137 16.22 -4.78 -7.05
CA THR A 137 16.65 -5.47 -5.83
C THR A 137 15.73 -5.14 -4.64
N MET A 138 15.43 -3.86 -4.44
CA MET A 138 14.52 -3.41 -3.37
C MET A 138 13.12 -4.01 -3.53
N VAL A 139 12.53 -3.94 -4.72
CA VAL A 139 11.16 -4.46 -4.97
C VAL A 139 11.15 -5.98 -4.87
N SER A 140 12.11 -6.67 -5.49
CA SER A 140 12.15 -8.14 -5.52
C SER A 140 12.46 -8.76 -4.15
N GLY A 141 13.11 -8.02 -3.25
CA GLY A 141 13.38 -8.44 -1.88
C GLY A 141 12.18 -8.36 -0.94
N HIS A 142 11.07 -7.75 -1.38
CA HIS A 142 9.89 -7.49 -0.53
C HIS A 142 8.61 -8.05 -1.17
N HIS A 143 7.48 -7.96 -0.47
CA HIS A 143 6.23 -8.51 -0.96
C HIS A 143 5.61 -7.57 -2.02
N TYR A 144 5.47 -8.10 -3.24
CA TYR A 144 4.80 -7.48 -4.38
C TYR A 144 4.13 -8.56 -5.25
N TYR A 145 3.27 -8.16 -6.17
CA TYR A 145 2.69 -9.06 -7.18
C TYR A 145 3.31 -8.80 -8.56
N GLU A 146 4.03 -9.80 -9.09
CA GLU A 146 4.64 -9.74 -10.41
C GLU A 146 3.57 -9.59 -11.52
N GLU A 147 3.90 -8.80 -12.55
CA GLU A 147 3.02 -8.43 -13.67
C GLU A 147 1.72 -7.69 -13.29
N GLU A 148 1.52 -7.36 -12.01
CA GLU A 148 0.42 -6.53 -11.52
C GLU A 148 0.93 -5.22 -10.90
N ASP A 149 1.83 -5.33 -9.92
CA ASP A 149 2.49 -4.18 -9.29
C ASP A 149 3.75 -3.75 -10.03
N PHE A 150 4.53 -4.73 -10.50
CA PHE A 150 5.84 -4.51 -11.10
C PHE A 150 6.29 -5.69 -11.97
N ALA A 151 7.07 -5.40 -13.02
CA ALA A 151 7.65 -6.41 -13.90
C ALA A 151 9.16 -6.55 -13.63
N THR A 152 9.56 -7.69 -13.08
CA THR A 152 10.94 -7.98 -12.65
C THR A 152 11.76 -8.76 -13.67
N GLN A 153 11.14 -9.19 -14.77
CA GLN A 153 11.83 -9.93 -15.82
C GLN A 153 12.91 -9.08 -16.52
N VAL A 154 14.16 -9.58 -16.47
CA VAL A 154 15.33 -8.95 -17.10
C VAL A 154 15.83 -9.67 -18.36
N PHE A 155 15.12 -10.68 -18.86
CA PHE A 155 15.40 -11.31 -20.18
C PHE A 155 16.86 -11.75 -20.42
N ASN A 156 17.54 -12.25 -19.39
CA ASN A 156 18.98 -12.58 -19.41
C ASN A 156 19.87 -11.37 -19.80
N ARG A 157 19.52 -10.19 -19.29
CA ARG A 157 20.30 -8.94 -19.35
C ARG A 157 20.47 -8.41 -17.92
N PRO A 158 21.44 -8.93 -17.14
CA PRO A 158 21.64 -8.49 -15.76
C PRO A 158 22.03 -7.01 -15.71
N LEU A 159 21.42 -6.24 -14.80
CA LEU A 159 21.51 -4.77 -14.74
C LEU A 159 22.79 -4.24 -14.07
N LEU A 160 23.97 -4.71 -14.49
CA LEU A 160 25.26 -4.34 -13.88
C LEU A 160 25.35 -4.64 -12.37
N SER A 161 24.67 -5.69 -11.90
CA SER A 161 24.65 -6.12 -10.50
C SER A 161 26.05 -6.39 -9.93
N ILE A 162 27.00 -6.77 -10.78
CA ILE A 162 28.42 -6.98 -10.43
C ILE A 162 29.18 -5.71 -10.01
N SER A 163 28.69 -4.51 -10.37
CA SER A 163 29.38 -3.24 -10.14
C SER A 163 28.81 -2.54 -8.91
N SER A 164 29.66 -1.92 -8.10
CA SER A 164 29.17 -1.18 -6.94
C SER A 164 28.50 0.14 -7.36
N PRO A 165 27.49 0.64 -6.63
CA PRO A 165 26.93 1.97 -6.87
C PRO A 165 28.00 3.08 -6.82
N GLN A 166 29.00 2.94 -5.94
CA GLN A 166 30.08 3.91 -5.77
C GLN A 166 30.95 4.04 -7.03
N ASP A 167 31.26 2.92 -7.70
CA ASP A 167 32.06 2.95 -8.94
C ASP A 167 31.33 3.72 -10.05
N VAL A 168 30.01 3.59 -10.11
CA VAL A 168 29.17 4.28 -11.10
C VAL A 168 29.02 5.77 -10.75
N LEU A 169 28.92 6.12 -9.46
CA LEU A 169 28.95 7.52 -9.01
C LEU A 169 30.26 8.21 -9.42
N LEU A 170 31.41 7.55 -9.28
CA LEU A 170 32.71 8.08 -9.74
C LEU A 170 32.72 8.35 -11.26
N ARG A 171 32.05 7.52 -12.08
CA ARG A 171 31.91 7.75 -13.53
C ARG A 171 31.05 8.97 -13.82
N LEU A 172 29.99 9.22 -13.05
CA LEU A 172 29.20 10.44 -13.16
C LEU A 172 29.99 11.69 -12.73
N GLU A 173 30.80 11.59 -11.68
CA GLU A 173 31.67 12.70 -11.25
C GLU A 173 32.71 13.06 -12.32
N ASP A 174 33.33 12.06 -12.96
CA ASP A 174 34.21 12.29 -14.10
C ASP A 174 33.44 12.95 -15.25
N ALA A 175 32.24 12.48 -15.60
CA ALA A 175 31.40 13.11 -16.62
C ALA A 175 31.13 14.60 -16.32
N ARG A 176 30.81 14.93 -15.06
CA ARG A 176 30.61 16.32 -14.60
C ARG A 176 31.88 17.15 -14.73
N TYR A 177 33.05 16.55 -14.50
CA TYR A 177 34.35 17.21 -14.65
C TYR A 177 34.76 17.39 -16.12
N GLN A 178 34.42 16.45 -17.02
CA GLN A 178 34.71 16.55 -18.45
C GLN A 178 33.76 17.52 -19.18
N LEU A 179 32.50 17.63 -18.75
CA LEU A 179 31.46 18.40 -19.44
C LEU A 179 31.87 19.86 -19.76
N PRO A 180 32.49 20.65 -18.85
CA PRO A 180 32.98 21.99 -19.19
C PRO A 180 34.06 22.02 -20.28
N LYS A 181 34.83 20.94 -20.47
CA LYS A 181 35.92 20.85 -21.46
C LYS A 181 35.41 20.64 -22.88
N LEU A 182 34.15 20.23 -23.06
CA LEU A 182 33.52 20.00 -24.37
C LEU A 182 33.20 21.30 -25.13
N ARG A 183 33.43 22.48 -24.53
CA ARG A 183 33.23 23.81 -25.15
C ARG A 183 31.84 24.00 -25.80
N LEU A 184 30.81 23.46 -25.15
CA LEU A 184 29.41 23.60 -25.56
C LEU A 184 28.84 24.97 -25.17
N ASP A 185 27.79 25.40 -25.87
CA ASP A 185 27.03 26.59 -25.51
C ASP A 185 26.47 26.49 -24.09
N PRO A 186 26.44 27.60 -23.30
CA PRO A 186 26.00 27.55 -21.90
C PRO A 186 24.65 26.88 -21.67
N PRO A 187 23.57 27.16 -22.44
CA PRO A 187 22.28 26.52 -22.23
C PRO A 187 22.32 24.98 -22.39
N LEU A 188 23.06 24.48 -23.38
CA LEU A 188 23.18 23.04 -23.64
C LEU A 188 24.03 22.35 -22.57
N ARG A 189 25.14 23.01 -22.17
CA ARG A 189 26.00 22.52 -21.10
C ARG A 189 25.24 22.43 -19.77
N ASP A 190 24.50 23.47 -19.41
CA ASP A 190 23.77 23.52 -18.15
C ASP A 190 22.59 22.51 -18.15
N ALA A 191 21.94 22.29 -19.29
CA ALA A 191 20.92 21.26 -19.48
C ALA A 191 21.46 19.83 -19.32
N LEU A 192 22.62 19.52 -19.91
CA LEU A 192 23.29 18.22 -19.76
C LEU A 192 23.77 18.02 -18.31
N LYS A 193 24.31 19.07 -17.70
CA LYS A 193 24.75 19.05 -16.30
C LYS A 193 23.59 18.72 -15.36
N ALA A 194 22.43 19.36 -15.53
CA ALA A 194 21.26 19.10 -14.70
C ALA A 194 20.83 17.62 -14.75
N ARG A 195 20.88 16.98 -15.92
CA ARG A 195 20.55 15.55 -16.08
C ARG A 195 21.55 14.63 -15.40
N LEU A 196 22.85 14.94 -15.48
CA LEU A 196 23.89 14.22 -14.75
C LEU A 196 23.74 14.40 -13.22
N ASP A 197 23.47 15.63 -12.77
CA ASP A 197 23.31 15.97 -11.35
C ASP A 197 22.09 15.24 -10.74
N VAL A 198 20.94 15.25 -11.43
CA VAL A 198 19.74 14.49 -10.99
C VAL A 198 20.03 12.99 -10.95
N ARG A 199 20.72 12.44 -11.96
CA ARG A 199 21.05 11.02 -11.99
C ARG A 199 22.00 10.62 -10.87
N HIS A 200 23.00 11.46 -10.58
CA HIS A 200 23.92 11.26 -9.46
C HIS A 200 23.17 11.24 -8.14
N PHE A 201 22.33 12.25 -7.88
CA PHE A 201 21.53 12.29 -6.68
C PHE A 201 20.61 11.07 -6.55
N PHE A 202 19.91 10.70 -7.63
CA PHE A 202 18.97 9.59 -7.61
C PHE A 202 19.67 8.27 -7.26
N LEU A 203 20.85 8.00 -7.84
CA LEU A 203 21.66 6.84 -7.49
C LEU A 203 22.12 6.86 -6.02
N SER A 204 22.61 8.00 -5.53
CA SER A 204 23.00 8.15 -4.12
C SER A 204 21.81 7.96 -3.17
N MET A 205 20.63 8.50 -3.51
CA MET A 205 19.41 8.36 -2.71
C MET A 205 18.97 6.90 -2.62
N LEU A 206 18.96 6.16 -3.74
CA LEU A 206 18.64 4.73 -3.75
C LEU A 206 19.61 3.92 -2.89
N GLN A 207 20.91 4.25 -2.94
CA GLN A 207 21.93 3.63 -2.09
C GLN A 207 21.73 3.94 -0.60
N SER A 208 21.37 5.18 -0.23
CA SER A 208 21.00 5.51 1.15
C SER A 208 19.77 4.74 1.62
N CYS A 209 18.76 4.63 0.76
CA CYS A 209 17.53 3.88 1.03
C CYS A 209 17.80 2.40 1.31
N GLU A 210 18.66 1.75 0.51
CA GLU A 210 19.06 0.35 0.72
C GLU A 210 19.74 0.14 2.08
N ASN A 211 20.53 1.11 2.52
CA ASN A 211 21.22 1.07 3.82
C ASN A 211 20.32 1.48 5.01
N GLY A 212 19.07 1.87 4.77
CA GLY A 212 18.17 2.39 5.80
C GLY A 212 18.61 3.73 6.38
N THR A 213 19.41 4.52 5.64
CA THR A 213 19.84 5.86 6.05
C THR A 213 19.01 6.95 5.38
N PRO A 214 18.52 7.96 6.13
CA PRO A 214 17.69 9.00 5.54
C PRO A 214 18.52 9.87 4.58
N PRO A 215 18.01 10.16 3.37
CA PRO A 215 18.61 11.18 2.51
C PRO A 215 18.40 12.57 3.12
N GLU A 216 19.38 13.48 2.93
CA GLU A 216 19.29 14.84 3.46
C GLU A 216 18.12 15.62 2.82
N VAL A 217 17.22 16.18 3.63
CA VAL A 217 16.00 16.85 3.16
C VAL A 217 16.30 18.07 2.28
N LYS A 218 17.31 18.87 2.63
CA LYS A 218 17.73 20.05 1.82
C LYS A 218 18.12 19.63 0.40
N SER A 219 18.76 18.47 0.27
CA SER A 219 19.16 17.90 -1.02
C SER A 219 17.95 17.45 -1.86
N SER A 220 16.82 17.07 -1.24
CA SER A 220 15.61 16.68 -1.98
C SER A 220 14.91 17.86 -2.69
N GLU A 221 14.85 19.03 -2.05
CA GLU A 221 14.27 20.25 -2.63
C GLU A 221 15.15 20.79 -3.77
N GLU A 222 16.47 20.77 -3.58
CA GLU A 222 17.45 21.08 -4.62
C GLU A 222 17.24 20.19 -5.84
N VAL A 223 17.02 18.90 -5.66
CA VAL A 223 16.80 17.96 -6.76
C VAL A 223 15.47 18.18 -7.46
N ILE A 224 14.40 18.49 -6.73
CA ILE A 224 13.13 18.88 -7.35
C ILE A 224 13.33 20.10 -8.25
N SER A 225 14.10 21.10 -7.80
CA SER A 225 14.44 22.27 -8.62
C SER A 225 15.28 21.92 -9.85
N LEU A 226 16.18 20.94 -9.75
CA LEU A 226 16.94 20.44 -10.89
C LEU A 226 16.03 19.69 -11.88
N ILE A 227 15.05 18.92 -11.39
CA ILE A 227 14.04 18.26 -12.24
C ILE A 227 13.20 19.32 -12.98
N ASP A 228 12.83 20.43 -12.32
CA ASP A 228 12.19 21.58 -12.98
C ASP A 228 13.08 22.19 -14.08
N CYS A 229 14.39 22.32 -13.82
CA CYS A 229 15.34 22.77 -14.84
C CYS A 229 15.42 21.81 -16.03
N ILE A 230 15.37 20.49 -15.80
CA ILE A 230 15.31 19.48 -16.88
C ILE A 230 14.01 19.64 -17.68
N GLN A 231 12.86 19.76 -17.00
CA GLN A 231 11.56 19.93 -17.64
C GLN A 231 11.54 21.16 -18.55
N ASN A 232 12.10 22.29 -18.10
CA ASN A 232 12.20 23.52 -18.87
C ASN A 232 13.23 23.44 -20.01
N SER A 233 14.34 22.73 -19.82
CA SER A 233 15.40 22.58 -20.83
C SER A 233 15.17 21.46 -21.85
N SER A 234 14.17 20.59 -21.64
CA SER A 234 13.84 19.49 -22.57
C SER A 234 13.50 19.95 -24.00
N SER A 235 13.03 21.19 -24.19
CA SER A 235 12.78 21.75 -25.52
C SER A 235 14.05 22.04 -26.32
N LEU A 236 15.22 22.01 -25.68
CA LEU A 236 16.52 22.06 -26.36
C LEU A 236 16.86 20.73 -27.05
N GLY A 237 16.15 19.65 -26.70
CA GLY A 237 16.33 18.34 -27.29
C GLY A 237 15.81 18.30 -28.73
N THR A 238 16.63 17.81 -29.65
CA THR A 238 16.21 17.53 -31.03
C THR A 238 16.02 16.03 -31.19
N ALA A 239 14.83 15.62 -31.66
CA ALA A 239 14.53 14.22 -31.88
C ALA A 239 15.60 13.55 -32.74
N PHE A 240 16.20 12.49 -32.21
CA PHE A 240 17.12 11.64 -32.94
C PHE A 240 16.35 10.55 -33.71
N SER A 241 17.01 9.81 -34.61
CA SER A 241 16.35 8.81 -35.45
C SER A 241 15.50 7.83 -34.61
N THR A 242 14.36 7.42 -35.17
CA THR A 242 13.46 6.41 -34.55
C THR A 242 14.15 5.06 -34.32
N GLU A 243 15.36 4.87 -34.82
CA GLU A 243 16.11 3.62 -34.75
C GLU A 243 16.87 3.46 -33.42
N ALA A 244 17.09 4.54 -32.66
CA ALA A 244 17.71 4.44 -31.32
C ALA A 244 16.85 3.69 -30.29
N PHE A 245 15.53 3.62 -30.53
CA PHE A 245 14.58 2.82 -29.76
C PHE A 245 13.82 1.88 -30.67
N THR A 246 14.02 0.57 -30.56
CA THR A 246 13.48 -0.40 -31.51
C THR A 246 12.94 -1.66 -30.85
N LEU A 247 11.80 -2.14 -31.37
CA LEU A 247 11.22 -3.43 -30.99
C LEU A 247 12.00 -4.61 -31.57
N LYS A 248 12.90 -4.39 -32.53
CA LYS A 248 13.78 -5.44 -33.09
C LYS A 248 14.61 -6.13 -31.99
N LEU A 249 14.90 -5.43 -30.89
CA LEU A 249 15.62 -6.00 -29.75
C LEU A 249 14.84 -7.11 -29.04
N GLN A 250 13.51 -7.10 -29.07
CA GLN A 250 12.69 -8.17 -28.47
C GLN A 250 12.96 -9.55 -29.10
N ARG A 251 13.44 -9.59 -30.36
CA ARG A 251 13.87 -10.83 -31.03
C ARG A 251 15.10 -11.48 -30.38
N ARG A 252 15.91 -10.70 -29.68
CA ARG A 252 17.16 -11.14 -29.03
C ARG A 252 16.95 -11.53 -27.56
N PHE A 253 15.75 -11.32 -27.03
CA PHE A 253 15.40 -11.67 -25.67
C PHE A 253 14.90 -13.11 -25.60
N ALA A 254 15.30 -13.82 -24.55
CA ALA A 254 14.72 -15.13 -24.24
C ALA A 254 13.31 -14.92 -23.67
N SER A 255 12.33 -14.75 -24.56
CA SER A 255 10.93 -14.49 -24.23
C SER A 255 10.06 -15.69 -24.56
N SER A 256 9.22 -16.09 -23.60
CA SER A 256 8.09 -17.01 -23.83
C SER A 256 6.76 -16.27 -24.02
N VAL A 257 6.79 -14.93 -24.02
CA VAL A 257 5.60 -14.10 -24.21
C VAL A 257 5.59 -13.44 -25.59
N PRO A 258 4.40 -13.16 -26.16
CA PRO A 258 4.26 -12.46 -27.43
C PRO A 258 4.99 -11.10 -27.46
N PRO A 259 5.42 -10.62 -28.64
CA PRO A 259 5.97 -9.28 -28.79
C PRO A 259 4.95 -8.24 -28.35
N ARG A 260 5.38 -7.27 -27.54
CA ARG A 260 4.52 -6.22 -26.99
C ARG A 260 4.94 -4.84 -27.49
N PRO A 261 3.99 -3.91 -27.71
CA PRO A 261 4.31 -2.58 -28.20
C PRO A 261 5.20 -1.81 -27.22
N MET A 262 5.99 -0.88 -27.75
CA MET A 262 6.82 0.02 -26.94
C MET A 262 5.91 0.94 -26.11
N VAL A 263 6.31 1.19 -24.86
CA VAL A 263 5.58 2.05 -23.93
C VAL A 263 6.51 3.18 -23.48
N VAL A 264 5.99 4.40 -23.54
CA VAL A 264 6.67 5.62 -23.08
C VAL A 264 5.64 6.46 -22.35
N THR A 265 5.97 6.89 -21.13
CA THR A 265 5.09 7.77 -20.36
C THR A 265 5.17 9.21 -20.91
N PRO A 266 4.06 9.97 -20.98
CA PRO A 266 4.09 11.35 -21.43
C PRO A 266 4.99 12.24 -20.56
N LYS A 267 5.70 13.18 -21.20
CA LYS A 267 6.64 14.13 -20.57
C LYS A 267 6.17 14.69 -19.22
N ASP A 268 5.00 15.33 -19.18
CA ASP A 268 4.51 16.01 -17.97
C ASP A 268 4.16 15.02 -16.85
N GLU A 269 3.73 13.83 -17.21
CA GLU A 269 3.47 12.76 -16.25
C GLU A 269 4.77 12.19 -15.69
N SER A 270 5.80 12.00 -16.53
CA SER A 270 7.12 11.53 -16.09
C SER A 270 7.78 12.47 -15.08
N PHE A 271 7.75 13.78 -15.33
CA PHE A 271 8.31 14.75 -14.38
C PHE A 271 7.53 14.82 -13.07
N ARG A 272 6.19 14.72 -13.13
CA ARG A 272 5.36 14.62 -11.92
C ARG A 272 5.70 13.36 -11.12
N PHE A 273 5.87 12.23 -11.80
CA PHE A 273 6.23 10.97 -11.17
C PHE A 273 7.59 11.04 -10.46
N PHE A 274 8.65 11.53 -11.11
CA PHE A 274 9.97 11.62 -10.47
C PHE A 274 9.97 12.55 -9.25
N LYS A 275 9.30 13.70 -9.32
CA LYS A 275 9.16 14.61 -8.17
C LYS A 275 8.45 13.93 -7.01
N GLN A 276 7.36 13.21 -7.29
CA GLN A 276 6.63 12.44 -6.29
C GLN A 276 7.49 11.31 -5.71
N LEU A 277 8.21 10.57 -6.54
CA LEU A 277 9.09 9.48 -6.12
C LEU A 277 10.19 9.95 -5.16
N VAL A 278 10.88 11.04 -5.49
CA VAL A 278 11.93 11.63 -4.63
C VAL A 278 11.33 12.12 -3.31
N THR A 279 10.17 12.79 -3.38
CA THR A 279 9.46 13.29 -2.20
C THR A 279 9.06 12.12 -1.29
N ASP A 280 8.38 11.12 -1.83
CA ASP A 280 7.88 9.98 -1.06
C ASP A 280 9.01 9.11 -0.50
N ALA A 281 10.07 8.86 -1.27
CA ALA A 281 11.23 8.09 -0.80
C ALA A 281 12.01 8.80 0.31
N THR A 282 12.03 10.14 0.30
CA THR A 282 12.66 10.92 1.37
C THR A 282 11.75 10.99 2.60
N ARG A 283 10.45 11.23 2.38
CA ARG A 283 9.44 11.39 3.44
C ARG A 283 9.09 10.06 4.12
N SER A 284 9.31 8.91 3.48
CA SER A 284 9.10 7.61 4.12
C SER A 284 9.92 7.45 5.40
N PHE A 285 11.10 8.08 5.50
CA PHE A 285 11.94 8.02 6.69
C PHE A 285 11.33 8.69 7.93
N GLU A 286 10.28 9.51 7.77
CA GLU A 286 9.45 10.01 8.88
C GLU A 286 8.85 8.86 9.70
N VAL A 287 8.69 7.67 9.11
CA VAL A 287 8.19 6.48 9.82
C VAL A 287 9.19 5.96 10.86
N LEU A 288 10.50 6.15 10.65
CA LEU A 288 11.54 5.64 11.56
C LEU A 288 11.60 6.41 12.89
N SER A 289 11.05 7.62 12.97
CA SER A 289 11.01 8.40 14.21
C SER A 289 9.88 7.96 15.16
N ILE A 290 8.99 7.07 14.71
CA ILE A 290 7.89 6.54 15.51
C ILE A 290 8.42 5.45 16.45
N THR A 291 8.06 5.58 17.73
CA THR A 291 8.54 4.72 18.81
C THR A 291 7.53 3.70 19.30
N CYS A 292 6.27 3.79 18.86
CA CYS A 292 5.17 2.95 19.30
C CYS A 292 4.48 2.25 18.12
N SER A 293 4.18 0.96 18.28
CA SER A 293 3.59 0.09 17.28
C SER A 293 2.20 0.50 16.79
N VAL A 294 1.31 0.97 17.67
CA VAL A 294 -0.04 1.38 17.24
C VAL A 294 0.01 2.63 16.35
N ASP A 295 0.80 3.62 16.76
CA ASP A 295 1.03 4.83 15.96
C ASP A 295 1.76 4.47 14.65
N LEU A 296 2.65 3.46 14.67
CA LEU A 296 3.31 2.97 13.47
C LEU A 296 2.31 2.39 12.46
N LEU A 297 1.31 1.62 12.92
CA LEU A 297 0.31 1.06 12.02
C LEU A 297 -0.54 2.16 11.36
N VAL A 298 -0.93 3.17 12.14
CA VAL A 298 -1.63 4.36 11.62
C VAL A 298 -0.76 5.11 10.61
N ALA A 299 0.54 5.23 10.87
CA ALA A 299 1.48 5.88 9.95
C ALA A 299 1.62 5.14 8.62
N TYR A 300 1.75 3.81 8.64
CA TYR A 300 1.78 3.00 7.40
C TYR A 300 0.50 3.17 6.60
N GLN A 301 -0.67 3.08 7.26
CA GLN A 301 -1.97 3.27 6.59
C GLN A 301 -2.09 4.68 5.99
N SER A 302 -1.76 5.71 6.77
CA SER A 302 -1.88 7.11 6.34
C SER A 302 -0.93 7.43 5.19
N PHE A 303 0.31 6.93 5.23
CA PHE A 303 1.31 7.14 4.18
C PHE A 303 0.91 6.46 2.86
N MET A 304 0.30 5.27 2.93
CA MET A 304 -0.12 4.52 1.74
C MET A 304 -1.44 5.00 1.13
N CYS A 305 -2.21 5.80 1.87
CA CYS A 305 -3.46 6.43 1.42
C CYS A 305 -3.27 7.72 0.60
N GLN A 306 -2.02 8.11 0.30
CA GLN A 306 -1.73 9.25 -0.58
C GLN A 306 -2.40 9.10 -1.95
N ASP A 307 -2.74 10.24 -2.57
CA ASP A 307 -3.32 10.33 -3.90
C ASP A 307 -2.49 11.31 -4.74
N PRO A 308 -1.70 10.84 -5.74
CA PRO A 308 -1.60 9.45 -6.20
C PRO A 308 -0.93 8.51 -5.18
N GLN A 309 -1.22 7.21 -5.29
CA GLN A 309 -0.63 6.18 -4.41
C GLN A 309 0.90 6.14 -4.54
N PRO A 310 1.65 5.90 -3.44
CA PRO A 310 3.11 5.75 -3.51
C PRO A 310 3.52 4.65 -4.50
N SER A 311 4.64 4.89 -5.18
CA SER A 311 5.18 3.95 -6.18
C SER A 311 5.53 2.58 -5.55
N VAL A 312 5.60 1.54 -6.37
CA VAL A 312 5.99 0.19 -5.88
C VAL A 312 7.36 0.18 -5.19
N TYR A 313 8.29 1.02 -5.64
CA TYR A 313 9.58 1.19 -4.98
C TYR A 313 9.42 1.71 -3.55
N VAL A 314 8.64 2.78 -3.36
CA VAL A 314 8.40 3.35 -2.02
C VAL A 314 7.62 2.37 -1.14
N ARG A 315 6.68 1.62 -1.72
CA ARG A 315 5.95 0.55 -1.02
C ARG A 315 6.90 -0.54 -0.52
N ALA A 316 7.89 -0.95 -1.32
CA ALA A 316 8.92 -1.88 -0.90
C ALA A 316 9.88 -1.27 0.13
N LEU A 317 10.26 0.00 -0.02
CA LEU A 317 11.09 0.73 0.93
C LEU A 317 10.45 0.80 2.33
N LEU A 318 9.15 1.10 2.44
CA LEU A 318 8.48 1.05 3.74
C LEU A 318 8.52 -0.36 4.34
N GLN A 319 8.35 -1.42 3.53
CA GLN A 319 8.46 -2.79 4.04
C GLN A 319 9.86 -3.11 4.59
N SER A 320 10.92 -2.55 3.99
CA SER A 320 12.30 -2.79 4.43
C SER A 320 12.56 -2.26 5.83
N PHE A 321 11.82 -1.23 6.26
CA PHE A 321 11.93 -0.66 7.61
C PHE A 321 11.53 -1.64 8.72
N LEU A 322 10.78 -2.70 8.41
CA LEU A 322 10.43 -3.74 9.37
C LEU A 322 11.59 -4.73 9.65
N ALA A 323 12.70 -4.64 8.91
CA ALA A 323 13.81 -5.58 9.00
C ALA A 323 15.21 -4.94 8.82
N ILE A 324 15.35 -3.64 9.10
CA ILE A 324 16.65 -2.95 9.05
C ILE A 324 17.63 -3.66 10.00
N GLN A 325 18.70 -4.23 9.46
CA GLN A 325 19.71 -4.97 10.24
C GLN A 325 19.09 -6.06 11.13
N ASN A 326 18.09 -6.80 10.62
CA ASN A 326 17.31 -7.81 11.36
C ASN A 326 16.52 -7.27 12.56
N SER A 327 16.34 -5.95 12.64
CA SER A 327 15.58 -5.28 13.70
C SER A 327 14.46 -4.43 13.10
N ILE A 328 13.35 -4.31 13.83
CA ILE A 328 12.22 -3.48 13.43
C ILE A 328 12.60 -2.01 13.66
N LEU A 329 12.50 -1.21 12.60
CA LEU A 329 12.94 0.18 12.53
C LEU A 329 14.43 0.36 12.90
N GLY A 330 15.24 -0.70 12.83
CA GLY A 330 16.64 -0.70 13.29
C GLY A 330 16.82 -0.57 14.81
N ARG A 331 15.75 -0.73 15.60
CA ARG A 331 15.74 -0.44 17.05
C ARG A 331 15.21 -1.57 17.91
N TYR A 332 14.20 -2.29 17.45
CA TYR A 332 13.45 -3.24 18.28
C TYR A 332 13.60 -4.67 17.76
N SER A 333 13.77 -5.62 18.69
CA SER A 333 13.56 -7.04 18.37
C SER A 333 12.06 -7.31 18.17
N LEU A 334 11.74 -8.42 17.49
CA LEU A 334 10.34 -8.84 17.30
C LEU A 334 9.60 -8.99 18.63
N LYS A 335 10.25 -9.59 19.64
CA LYS A 335 9.69 -9.73 20.98
C LYS A 335 9.44 -8.38 21.63
N GLN A 336 10.44 -7.50 21.67
CA GLN A 336 10.29 -6.15 22.26
C GLN A 336 9.15 -5.36 21.62
N PHE A 337 9.03 -5.43 20.29
CA PHE A 337 8.02 -4.68 19.54
C PHE A 337 6.60 -5.17 19.84
N ILE A 338 6.36 -6.48 19.86
CA ILE A 338 5.04 -7.06 20.20
C ILE A 338 4.72 -6.84 21.68
N SER A 339 5.71 -7.04 22.55
CA SER A 339 5.64 -6.79 23.99
C SER A 339 5.19 -5.37 24.31
N GLN A 340 5.76 -4.36 23.62
CA GLN A 340 5.39 -2.96 23.77
C GLN A 340 3.91 -2.73 23.40
N ASP A 341 3.45 -3.33 22.30
CA ASP A 341 2.06 -3.21 21.85
C ASP A 341 1.07 -3.86 22.84
N LEU A 342 1.40 -5.05 23.32
CA LEU A 342 0.65 -5.75 24.36
C LEU A 342 0.53 -4.91 25.63
N GLN A 343 1.65 -4.35 26.11
CA GLN A 343 1.68 -3.46 27.27
C GLN A 343 0.78 -2.25 27.12
N LEU A 344 0.78 -1.62 25.94
CA LEU A 344 0.02 -0.41 25.67
C LEU A 344 -1.49 -0.69 25.54
N LEU A 345 -1.88 -1.82 24.97
CA LEU A 345 -3.29 -2.10 24.67
C LEU A 345 -4.01 -2.83 25.81
N VAL A 346 -3.41 -3.89 26.35
CA VAL A 346 -4.09 -4.80 27.30
C VAL A 346 -3.43 -4.84 28.68
N LEU A 347 -2.23 -4.27 28.82
CA LEU A 347 -1.46 -4.25 30.07
C LEU A 347 -1.38 -5.64 30.74
N PRO A 348 -0.78 -6.65 30.07
CA PRO A 348 -0.76 -8.01 30.57
C PRO A 348 0.14 -8.11 31.82
N ASN A 349 0.21 -9.29 32.42
CA ASN A 349 1.11 -9.54 33.56
C ASN A 349 2.54 -9.09 33.24
N THR A 350 3.11 -8.25 34.11
CA THR A 350 4.45 -7.66 33.95
C THR A 350 5.55 -8.71 33.73
N ALA A 351 5.39 -9.92 34.27
CA ALA A 351 6.35 -11.00 34.06
C ALA A 351 6.47 -11.41 32.59
N LEU A 352 5.39 -11.39 31.81
CA LEU A 352 5.42 -11.79 30.39
C LEU A 352 6.25 -10.83 29.53
N VAL A 353 6.32 -9.57 29.94
CA VAL A 353 6.81 -8.47 29.09
C VAL A 353 8.12 -7.88 29.58
N THR A 354 8.59 -8.26 30.77
CA THR A 354 9.88 -7.81 31.30
C THR A 354 11.00 -8.66 30.70
N GLU A 355 12.07 -8.04 30.22
CA GLU A 355 13.28 -8.79 29.83
C GLU A 355 13.95 -9.36 31.10
N HIS A 356 13.98 -10.68 31.23
CA HIS A 356 14.53 -11.38 32.39
C HIS A 356 16.07 -11.44 32.40
N SER A 357 16.75 -10.46 31.79
CA SER A 357 18.22 -10.41 31.73
C SER A 357 18.86 -10.13 33.09
N ASP A 358 18.13 -9.57 34.05
CA ASP A 358 18.62 -9.31 35.41
C ASP A 358 17.92 -10.17 36.47
N THR A 359 18.76 -10.91 37.21
CA THR A 359 18.55 -12.03 38.13
C THR A 359 17.78 -11.72 39.43
N THR A 360 16.65 -11.00 39.37
CA THR A 360 15.91 -10.57 40.59
C THR A 360 14.57 -11.26 40.85
N LEU A 361 14.02 -12.03 39.90
CA LEU A 361 12.76 -12.76 40.10
C LEU A 361 13.02 -14.26 40.25
N THR A 362 12.80 -14.79 41.46
CA THR A 362 12.70 -16.25 41.67
C THR A 362 11.36 -16.73 41.14
N LEU A 363 11.32 -17.11 39.85
CA LEU A 363 10.15 -17.69 39.20
C LEU A 363 10.06 -19.19 39.49
N SER A 364 8.85 -19.73 39.59
CA SER A 364 8.63 -21.18 39.66
C SER A 364 8.92 -21.86 38.31
N GLU A 365 9.13 -23.18 38.32
CA GLU A 365 9.32 -23.97 37.09
C GLU A 365 8.11 -23.83 36.13
N GLU A 366 6.89 -23.84 36.68
CA GLU A 366 5.65 -23.63 35.93
C GLU A 366 5.59 -22.23 35.27
N GLN A 367 6.07 -21.20 35.97
CA GLN A 367 6.12 -19.83 35.43
C GLN A 367 7.17 -19.71 34.31
N LEU A 368 8.33 -20.36 34.46
CA LEU A 368 9.35 -20.40 33.42
C LEU A 368 8.86 -21.14 32.17
N GLN A 369 8.14 -22.25 32.33
CA GLN A 369 7.54 -22.97 31.22
C GLN A 369 6.52 -22.09 30.48
N THR A 370 5.63 -21.42 31.21
CA THR A 370 4.63 -20.50 30.62
C THR A 370 5.29 -19.36 29.83
N LEU A 371 6.40 -18.80 30.35
CA LEU A 371 7.16 -17.78 29.64
C LEU A 371 7.79 -18.32 28.35
N SER A 372 8.27 -19.56 28.37
CA SER A 372 8.81 -20.22 27.16
C SER A 372 7.73 -20.48 26.11
N GLU A 373 6.51 -20.84 26.54
CA GLU A 373 5.35 -21.00 25.65
C GLU A 373 4.94 -19.65 25.03
N PHE A 374 4.98 -18.56 25.80
CA PHE A 374 4.75 -17.21 25.29
C PHE A 374 5.82 -16.76 24.29
N GLU A 375 7.10 -17.04 24.55
CA GLU A 375 8.17 -16.77 23.59
C GLU A 375 8.01 -17.59 22.31
N TYR A 376 7.62 -18.87 22.42
CA TYR A 376 7.30 -19.71 21.27
C TYR A 376 6.12 -19.14 20.47
N PHE A 377 5.06 -18.68 21.14
CA PHE A 377 3.91 -18.03 20.51
C PHE A 377 4.34 -16.78 19.73
N ILE A 378 5.16 -15.90 20.31
CA ILE A 378 5.69 -14.73 19.61
C ILE A 378 6.57 -15.14 18.42
N GLY A 379 7.45 -16.14 18.60
CA GLY A 379 8.30 -16.64 17.52
C GLY A 379 7.51 -17.23 16.35
N ARG A 380 6.39 -17.88 16.65
CA ARG A 380 5.50 -18.52 15.67
C ARG A 380 4.62 -17.51 14.93
N TYR A 381 4.00 -16.56 15.63
CA TYR A 381 2.99 -15.65 15.08
C TYR A 381 3.44 -14.20 14.90
N GLY A 382 4.66 -13.86 15.32
CA GLY A 382 5.14 -12.50 15.20
C GLY A 382 5.28 -12.03 13.75
N GLN A 383 5.52 -12.93 12.79
CA GLN A 383 5.46 -12.55 11.37
C GLN A 383 4.05 -12.22 10.90
N SER A 384 3.01 -12.90 11.41
CA SER A 384 1.61 -12.58 11.13
C SER A 384 1.25 -11.18 11.66
N TYR A 385 1.82 -10.77 12.79
CA TYR A 385 1.72 -9.39 13.28
C TYR A 385 2.43 -8.38 12.36
N LEU A 386 3.67 -8.64 11.95
CA LEU A 386 4.38 -7.77 11.00
C LEU A 386 3.67 -7.69 9.63
N ASN A 387 2.95 -8.74 9.24
CA ASN A 387 2.18 -8.76 8.01
C ASN A 387 1.00 -7.77 8.02
N LEU A 388 0.53 -7.30 9.19
CA LEU A 388 -0.44 -6.20 9.26
C LEU A 388 0.11 -4.94 8.55
N PHE A 389 1.38 -4.61 8.80
CA PHE A 389 2.05 -3.46 8.20
C PHE A 389 2.34 -3.70 6.72
N ARG A 390 2.93 -4.85 6.38
CA ARG A 390 3.25 -5.22 4.98
C ARG A 390 2.01 -5.25 4.08
N THR A 391 0.88 -5.68 4.62
CA THR A 391 -0.38 -5.76 3.87
C THR A 391 -0.81 -4.40 3.35
N PHE A 392 -0.66 -3.32 4.12
CA PHE A 392 -1.02 -1.97 3.67
C PHE A 392 -0.05 -1.38 2.63
N CYS A 393 1.14 -1.97 2.47
CA CYS A 393 2.08 -1.61 1.39
C CYS A 393 1.73 -2.24 0.03
N LEU A 394 0.63 -3.01 -0.06
CA LEU A 394 0.17 -3.58 -1.33
C LEU A 394 -0.73 -2.62 -2.10
N ASN A 395 -1.00 -2.92 -3.38
CA ASN A 395 -2.06 -2.20 -4.09
C ASN A 395 -3.42 -2.45 -3.40
N PRO A 396 -4.38 -1.50 -3.43
CA PRO A 396 -5.60 -1.58 -2.62
C PRO A 396 -6.42 -2.86 -2.84
N SER A 397 -6.47 -3.37 -4.07
CA SER A 397 -7.16 -4.62 -4.40
C SER A 397 -6.55 -5.81 -3.68
N ARG A 398 -5.21 -5.87 -3.61
CA ARG A 398 -4.45 -6.90 -2.90
C ARG A 398 -4.52 -6.73 -1.39
N VAL A 399 -4.49 -5.51 -0.86
CA VAL A 399 -4.72 -5.26 0.58
C VAL A 399 -6.01 -5.95 1.02
N ARG A 400 -7.14 -5.67 0.35
CA ARG A 400 -8.44 -6.26 0.73
C ARG A 400 -8.44 -7.78 0.63
N ARG A 401 -7.83 -8.34 -0.42
CA ARG A 401 -7.75 -9.79 -0.61
C ARG A 401 -6.91 -10.45 0.49
N THR A 402 -5.77 -9.88 0.84
CA THR A 402 -4.89 -10.36 1.91
C THR A 402 -5.60 -10.29 3.26
N LEU A 403 -6.31 -9.20 3.57
CA LEU A 403 -7.10 -9.09 4.81
C LEU A 403 -8.15 -10.20 4.94
N CYS A 404 -8.81 -10.61 3.85
CA CYS A 404 -9.75 -11.74 3.89
C CYS A 404 -9.09 -13.07 4.29
N HIS A 405 -7.85 -13.30 3.87
CA HIS A 405 -7.10 -14.50 4.24
C HIS A 405 -6.55 -14.39 5.68
N ALA A 406 -5.98 -13.23 6.01
CA ALA A 406 -5.46 -12.95 7.34
C ALA A 406 -6.56 -13.04 8.42
N ALA A 407 -7.80 -12.62 8.14
CA ALA A 407 -8.91 -12.77 9.08
C ALA A 407 -9.13 -14.22 9.56
N LEU A 408 -8.95 -15.21 8.69
CA LEU A 408 -9.07 -16.64 9.03
C LEU A 408 -7.86 -17.14 9.82
N GLU A 409 -6.66 -16.71 9.43
CA GLU A 409 -5.43 -17.00 10.17
C GLU A 409 -5.52 -16.44 11.60
N TRP A 410 -5.94 -15.19 11.75
CA TRP A 410 -6.09 -14.52 13.04
C TRP A 410 -7.18 -15.12 13.93
N ASP A 411 -8.17 -15.80 13.35
CA ASP A 411 -9.15 -16.58 14.12
C ASP A 411 -8.49 -17.80 14.79
N GLN A 412 -7.56 -18.47 14.08
CA GLN A 412 -6.77 -19.58 14.62
C GLN A 412 -5.76 -19.09 15.67
N ILE A 413 -5.07 -17.97 15.39
CA ILE A 413 -4.13 -17.35 16.36
C ILE A 413 -4.87 -16.98 17.65
N GLN A 414 -6.12 -16.52 17.55
CA GLN A 414 -6.91 -16.18 18.73
C GLN A 414 -7.21 -17.40 19.60
N ALA A 415 -7.56 -18.55 18.99
CA ALA A 415 -7.82 -19.78 19.73
C ALA A 415 -6.57 -20.25 20.51
N GLU A 416 -5.41 -20.24 19.87
CA GLU A 416 -4.14 -20.59 20.54
C GLU A 416 -3.73 -19.57 21.61
N ALA A 417 -4.04 -18.29 21.41
CA ALA A 417 -3.83 -17.26 22.42
C ALA A 417 -4.73 -17.45 23.66
N GLU A 418 -5.95 -17.96 23.48
CA GLU A 418 -6.88 -18.25 24.58
C GLU A 418 -6.43 -19.45 25.41
N GLU A 419 -5.86 -20.48 24.76
CA GLU A 419 -5.19 -21.60 25.43
C GLU A 419 -4.01 -21.08 26.27
N LEU A 420 -3.18 -20.21 25.70
CA LEU A 420 -2.04 -19.62 26.40
C LEU A 420 -2.46 -18.74 27.58
N ASP A 421 -3.49 -17.92 27.43
CA ASP A 421 -4.05 -17.12 28.54
C ASP A 421 -4.48 -18.03 29.70
N THR A 422 -5.06 -19.20 29.41
CA THR A 422 -5.47 -20.18 30.43
C THR A 422 -4.27 -20.68 31.25
N THR A 423 -3.15 -20.98 30.58
CA THR A 423 -1.89 -21.34 31.25
C THR A 423 -1.33 -20.18 32.07
N VAL A 424 -1.33 -18.97 31.52
CA VAL A 424 -0.86 -17.74 32.20
C VAL A 424 -1.64 -17.50 33.49
N HIS A 425 -2.96 -17.56 33.45
CA HIS A 425 -3.78 -17.34 34.65
C HIS A 425 -3.49 -18.37 35.74
N ALA A 426 -3.31 -19.64 35.36
CA ALA A 426 -3.00 -20.73 36.29
C ALA A 426 -1.63 -20.54 36.96
N SER A 427 -0.59 -20.23 36.19
CA SER A 427 0.79 -20.15 36.70
C SER A 427 1.12 -18.84 37.43
N PHE A 428 0.44 -17.74 37.09
CA PHE A 428 0.67 -16.44 37.73
C PHE A 428 -0.40 -16.04 38.77
N GLY A 429 -1.42 -16.89 38.99
CA GLY A 429 -2.41 -16.70 40.04
C GLY A 429 -3.29 -15.47 39.85
N GLU A 430 -3.76 -15.24 38.61
CA GLU A 430 -4.77 -14.20 38.35
C GLU A 430 -6.10 -14.61 39.00
N TYR A 431 -6.82 -13.64 39.59
CA TYR A 431 -8.14 -13.89 40.17
C TYR A 431 -9.23 -13.45 39.21
N PRO A 432 -10.25 -14.29 38.96
CA PRO A 432 -11.33 -13.93 38.06
C PRO A 432 -12.17 -12.80 38.69
N GLN A 433 -12.65 -11.89 37.85
CA GLN A 433 -13.38 -10.69 38.26
C GLN A 433 -14.83 -10.75 37.77
N GLU A 434 -15.76 -10.16 38.54
CA GLU A 434 -17.15 -10.01 38.13
C GLU A 434 -17.27 -8.95 37.03
N TYR A 435 -17.53 -9.41 35.80
CA TYR A 435 -17.76 -8.53 34.65
C TYR A 435 -19.27 -8.47 34.35
N PRO A 436 -19.88 -7.28 34.19
CA PRO A 436 -21.35 -7.14 34.08
C PRO A 436 -22.01 -7.96 32.98
N ASP A 437 -21.34 -8.16 31.84
CA ASP A 437 -21.88 -8.88 30.68
C ASP A 437 -21.48 -10.36 30.63
N ALA A 438 -20.81 -10.89 31.66
CA ALA A 438 -20.40 -12.29 31.73
C ALA A 438 -21.33 -13.10 32.66
N ASP A 439 -21.56 -14.36 32.30
CA ASP A 439 -22.26 -15.34 33.15
C ASP A 439 -21.34 -15.84 34.28
N GLY A 440 -20.94 -14.93 35.16
CA GLY A 440 -20.08 -15.19 36.31
C GLY A 440 -18.69 -14.54 36.22
N PRO A 441 -17.80 -14.85 37.19
CA PRO A 441 -16.47 -14.26 37.26
C PRO A 441 -15.61 -14.77 36.09
N THR A 442 -14.92 -13.86 35.41
CA THR A 442 -14.09 -14.12 34.22
C THR A 442 -12.70 -13.51 34.37
N PHE A 443 -11.72 -14.09 33.67
CA PHE A 443 -10.35 -13.57 33.60
C PHE A 443 -10.21 -12.48 32.54
N SER A 444 -9.07 -11.78 32.54
CA SER A 444 -8.76 -10.73 31.57
C SER A 444 -8.59 -11.26 30.15
N TYR A 445 -7.99 -12.45 29.99
CA TYR A 445 -7.66 -13.04 28.68
C TYR A 445 -6.85 -12.06 27.82
N SER A 446 -5.74 -11.57 28.38
CA SER A 446 -5.00 -10.43 27.84
C SER A 446 -4.45 -10.69 26.44
N ILE A 447 -3.85 -11.86 26.19
CA ILE A 447 -3.20 -12.17 24.91
C ILE A 447 -4.24 -12.36 23.81
N SER A 448 -5.27 -13.17 24.07
CA SER A 448 -6.37 -13.38 23.10
C SER A 448 -7.19 -12.10 22.88
N SER A 449 -7.34 -11.24 23.89
CA SER A 449 -7.97 -9.91 23.73
C SER A 449 -7.17 -8.99 22.80
N TRP A 450 -5.84 -9.05 22.87
CA TRP A 450 -4.95 -8.34 21.95
C TRP A 450 -5.08 -8.87 20.52
N VAL A 451 -5.06 -10.20 20.33
CA VAL A 451 -5.28 -10.81 19.01
C VAL A 451 -6.64 -10.43 18.43
N TYR A 452 -7.69 -10.50 19.25
CA TYR A 452 -9.06 -10.22 18.82
C TYR A 452 -9.25 -8.75 18.41
N HIS A 453 -8.57 -7.81 19.07
CA HIS A 453 -8.57 -6.41 18.68
C HIS A 453 -8.10 -6.22 17.22
N TYR A 454 -6.96 -6.81 16.86
CA TYR A 454 -6.42 -6.73 15.50
C TYR A 454 -7.25 -7.53 14.49
N LYS A 455 -7.84 -8.65 14.88
CA LYS A 455 -8.80 -9.37 14.04
C LYS A 455 -9.98 -8.46 13.69
N LEU A 456 -10.59 -7.79 14.68
CA LEU A 456 -11.71 -6.87 14.46
C LEU A 456 -11.35 -5.66 13.59
N LEU A 457 -10.15 -5.10 13.74
CA LEU A 457 -9.63 -4.06 12.84
C LEU A 457 -9.61 -4.54 11.39
N GLN A 458 -9.09 -5.74 11.13
CA GLN A 458 -9.04 -6.32 9.79
C GLN A 458 -10.44 -6.58 9.22
N LEU A 459 -11.37 -7.15 10.02
CA LEU A 459 -12.74 -7.41 9.58
C LEU A 459 -13.48 -6.13 9.16
N ARG A 460 -13.32 -5.05 9.92
CA ARG A 460 -13.85 -3.74 9.54
C ARG A 460 -13.20 -3.20 8.26
N GLY A 461 -11.88 -3.34 8.16
CA GLY A 461 -11.10 -2.96 6.97
C GLY A 461 -11.61 -3.64 5.69
N ILE A 462 -11.90 -4.95 5.73
CA ILE A 462 -12.47 -5.70 4.59
C ILE A 462 -13.76 -5.04 4.07
N ILE A 463 -14.59 -4.53 4.97
CA ILE A 463 -15.85 -3.86 4.62
C ILE A 463 -15.58 -2.46 4.05
N GLN A 464 -14.82 -1.64 4.76
CA GLN A 464 -14.53 -0.27 4.31
C GLN A 464 -13.84 -0.25 2.94
N MET A 465 -12.87 -1.15 2.73
CA MET A 465 -12.21 -1.31 1.43
C MET A 465 -13.15 -1.85 0.36
N GLY A 466 -14.18 -2.62 0.71
CA GLY A 466 -15.20 -3.06 -0.24
C GLY A 466 -15.99 -1.88 -0.84
N PHE A 467 -16.23 -0.82 -0.05
CA PHE A 467 -16.82 0.41 -0.57
C PHE A 467 -15.83 1.20 -1.43
N GLN A 468 -14.57 1.34 -0.98
CA GLN A 468 -13.51 2.04 -1.72
C GLN A 468 -13.24 1.42 -3.09
N LEU A 469 -13.25 0.08 -3.18
CA LEU A 469 -13.00 -0.66 -4.41
C LEU A 469 -14.26 -0.90 -5.25
N SER A 470 -15.40 -0.31 -4.86
CA SER A 470 -16.70 -0.51 -5.53
C SER A 470 -17.08 -1.99 -5.69
N VAL A 471 -16.73 -2.82 -4.70
CA VAL A 471 -17.03 -4.26 -4.65
C VAL A 471 -18.51 -4.52 -4.35
N TYR A 472 -19.19 -3.57 -3.71
CA TYR A 472 -20.62 -3.63 -3.39
C TYR A 472 -21.45 -2.91 -4.44
N ALA A 473 -22.52 -3.57 -4.88
CA ALA A 473 -23.54 -2.92 -5.69
C ALA A 473 -24.44 -2.00 -4.83
N PRO A 474 -25.11 -0.99 -5.42
CA PRO A 474 -25.87 -0.01 -4.64
C PRO A 474 -26.96 -0.58 -3.72
N HIS A 475 -27.61 -1.68 -4.12
CA HIS A 475 -28.63 -2.37 -3.32
C HIS A 475 -28.05 -3.14 -2.12
N GLU A 476 -26.73 -3.37 -2.08
CA GLU A 476 -26.04 -4.06 -0.97
C GLU A 476 -25.55 -3.08 0.10
N TYR A 477 -25.51 -1.77 -0.18
CA TYR A 477 -24.92 -0.78 0.73
C TYR A 477 -25.60 -0.74 2.10
N SER A 478 -26.92 -0.83 2.15
CA SER A 478 -27.68 -0.83 3.41
C SER A 478 -27.26 -1.99 4.31
N GLY A 479 -27.13 -3.20 3.75
CA GLY A 479 -26.68 -4.40 4.45
C GLY A 479 -25.21 -4.34 4.87
N MET A 480 -24.33 -3.84 4.01
CA MET A 480 -22.90 -3.76 4.34
C MET A 480 -22.59 -2.68 5.39
N TYR A 481 -23.30 -1.55 5.39
CA TYR A 481 -23.17 -0.57 6.48
C TYR A 481 -23.77 -1.06 7.79
N TRP A 482 -24.87 -1.81 7.73
CA TRP A 482 -25.39 -2.49 8.91
C TRP A 482 -24.34 -3.45 9.49
N TYR A 483 -23.74 -4.29 8.66
CA TYR A 483 -22.74 -5.25 9.12
C TYR A 483 -21.46 -4.57 9.63
N LEU A 484 -21.02 -3.47 9.01
CA LEU A 484 -19.95 -2.62 9.54
C LEU A 484 -20.31 -2.08 10.92
N SER A 485 -21.55 -1.63 11.13
CA SER A 485 -21.99 -1.15 12.44
C SER A 485 -22.05 -2.25 13.48
N TYR A 486 -22.46 -3.48 13.10
CA TYR A 486 -22.47 -4.65 13.97
C TYR A 486 -21.05 -4.96 14.46
N LEU A 487 -20.08 -5.12 13.54
CA LEU A 487 -18.69 -5.39 13.91
C LEU A 487 -18.07 -4.25 14.73
N SER A 488 -18.43 -3.00 14.42
CA SER A 488 -17.93 -1.85 15.17
C SER A 488 -18.53 -1.82 16.60
N SER A 489 -19.80 -2.16 16.78
CA SER A 489 -20.39 -2.32 18.12
C SER A 489 -19.73 -3.46 18.89
N THR A 490 -19.46 -4.61 18.26
CA THR A 490 -18.70 -5.70 18.90
C THR A 490 -17.30 -5.25 19.32
N HIS A 491 -16.62 -4.46 18.49
CA HIS A 491 -15.30 -3.93 18.80
C HIS A 491 -15.32 -2.90 19.93
N MET A 492 -16.35 -2.06 20.01
CA MET A 492 -16.54 -1.15 21.14
C MET A 492 -16.71 -1.90 22.46
N SER A 493 -17.60 -2.91 22.49
CA SER A 493 -17.78 -3.74 23.70
C SER A 493 -16.50 -4.47 24.11
N HIS A 494 -15.71 -4.92 23.13
CA HIS A 494 -14.40 -5.53 23.40
C HIS A 494 -13.41 -4.52 24.03
N LEU A 495 -13.34 -3.29 23.52
CA LEU A 495 -12.49 -2.24 24.09
C LEU A 495 -12.94 -1.83 25.50
N GLU A 496 -14.25 -1.78 25.76
CA GLU A 496 -14.80 -1.54 27.10
C GLU A 496 -14.44 -2.66 28.07
N ARG A 497 -14.51 -3.92 27.63
CA ARG A 497 -14.04 -5.07 28.40
C ARG A 497 -12.57 -4.94 28.76
N ILE A 498 -11.69 -4.65 27.79
CA ILE A 498 -10.27 -4.45 28.06
C ILE A 498 -10.07 -3.31 29.07
N SER A 499 -10.75 -2.18 28.87
CA SER A 499 -10.69 -1.02 29.77
C SER A 499 -11.09 -1.37 31.20
N PHE A 500 -12.13 -2.20 31.37
CA PHE A 500 -12.57 -2.69 32.69
C PHE A 500 -11.43 -3.45 33.38
N PHE A 501 -10.83 -4.45 32.73
CA PHE A 501 -9.77 -5.25 33.33
C PHE A 501 -8.51 -4.44 33.64
N VAL A 502 -8.11 -3.54 32.73
CA VAL A 502 -6.98 -2.61 32.94
C VAL A 502 -7.24 -1.69 34.14
N SER A 503 -8.48 -1.22 34.32
CA SER A 503 -8.83 -0.35 35.46
C SER A 503 -8.96 -1.08 36.80
N SER A 504 -9.26 -2.38 36.75
CA SER A 504 -9.50 -3.22 37.92
C SER A 504 -8.23 -3.82 38.51
N ASP A 505 -7.08 -3.69 37.86
CA ASP A 505 -5.80 -4.16 38.43
C ASP A 505 -5.32 -3.22 39.56
N ARG A 506 -5.40 -3.72 40.80
CA ARG A 506 -5.28 -2.93 42.06
C ARG A 506 -3.86 -2.82 42.62
N LYS A 507 -2.83 -3.39 41.98
CA LYS A 507 -1.45 -3.40 42.51
C LYS A 507 -0.71 -2.10 42.16
N GLN A 508 -0.95 -1.01 42.91
CA GLN A 508 -0.44 0.31 42.55
C GLN A 508 0.90 0.66 43.22
N GLY A 509 1.99 0.49 42.46
CA GLY A 509 3.16 1.38 42.55
C GLY A 509 3.00 2.56 41.58
N LYS A 510 3.70 3.68 41.82
CA LYS A 510 3.57 4.91 40.99
C LYS A 510 3.73 4.66 39.48
N LYS A 511 4.72 3.85 39.09
CA LYS A 511 5.00 3.49 37.68
C LYS A 511 3.86 2.65 37.04
N GLN A 512 3.23 1.76 37.81
CA GLN A 512 2.12 0.95 37.30
C GLN A 512 0.88 1.82 37.04
N GLN A 513 0.66 2.84 37.88
CA GLN A 513 -0.45 3.77 37.71
C GLN A 513 -0.29 4.64 36.46
N GLU A 514 0.94 5.06 36.13
CA GLU A 514 1.25 5.76 34.87
C GLU A 514 0.97 4.86 33.64
N ASN A 515 1.35 3.57 33.70
CA ASN A 515 1.07 2.61 32.63
C ASN A 515 -0.44 2.35 32.43
N VAL A 516 -1.20 2.23 33.52
CA VAL A 516 -2.67 2.11 33.46
C VAL A 516 -3.28 3.32 32.77
N GLN A 517 -2.85 4.53 33.14
CA GLN A 517 -3.34 5.76 32.50
C GLN A 517 -3.01 5.83 31.01
N ALA A 518 -1.78 5.47 30.63
CA ALA A 518 -1.37 5.42 29.22
C ALA A 518 -2.22 4.42 28.42
N SER A 519 -2.46 3.24 28.98
CA SER A 519 -3.27 2.19 28.33
C SER A 519 -4.73 2.61 28.18
N LEU A 520 -5.33 3.18 29.23
CA LEU A 520 -6.70 3.69 29.19
C LEU A 520 -6.86 4.85 28.20
N HIS A 521 -5.87 5.74 28.11
CA HIS A 521 -5.86 6.80 27.10
C HIS A 521 -5.81 6.22 25.67
N GLN A 522 -4.97 5.22 25.44
CA GLN A 522 -4.90 4.58 24.13
C GLN A 522 -6.20 3.83 23.77
N LEU A 523 -6.79 3.12 24.73
CA LEU A 523 -8.09 2.45 24.56
C LEU A 523 -9.19 3.46 24.24
N TYR A 524 -9.17 4.63 24.89
CA TYR A 524 -10.10 5.72 24.62
C TYR A 524 -9.97 6.28 23.19
N ARG A 525 -8.74 6.48 22.71
CA ARG A 525 -8.47 6.89 21.32
C ARG A 525 -9.08 5.90 20.33
N GLN A 526 -8.79 4.61 20.52
CA GLN A 526 -9.33 3.53 19.67
C GLN A 526 -10.85 3.48 19.74
N PHE A 527 -11.42 3.54 20.95
CA PHE A 527 -12.86 3.52 21.17
C PHE A 527 -13.56 4.68 20.47
N THR A 528 -13.01 5.89 20.54
CA THR A 528 -13.57 7.08 19.90
C THR A 528 -13.57 6.95 18.38
N TRP A 529 -12.50 6.42 17.79
CA TRP A 529 -12.45 6.11 16.35
C TRP A 529 -13.51 5.08 15.94
N VAL A 530 -13.64 3.99 16.70
CA VAL A 530 -14.64 2.94 16.45
C VAL A 530 -16.05 3.50 16.57
N LYS A 531 -16.32 4.29 17.61
CA LYS A 531 -17.60 4.97 17.86
C LYS A 531 -17.98 5.91 16.71
N ALA A 532 -17.02 6.67 16.19
CA ALA A 532 -17.25 7.55 15.06
C ALA A 532 -17.61 6.77 13.77
N THR A 533 -16.92 5.66 13.54
CA THR A 533 -17.16 4.71 12.43
C THR A 533 -18.54 4.05 12.56
N GLU A 534 -18.85 3.54 13.75
CA GLU A 534 -20.10 2.86 14.07
C GLU A 534 -21.31 3.77 13.87
N ALA A 535 -21.27 4.98 14.45
CA ALA A 535 -22.39 5.89 14.43
C ALA A 535 -22.67 6.39 13.01
N LEU A 536 -21.63 6.63 12.20
CA LEU A 536 -21.78 7.01 10.79
C LEU A 536 -22.33 5.85 9.96
N ALA A 537 -21.82 4.63 10.16
CA ALA A 537 -22.35 3.44 9.49
C ALA A 537 -23.83 3.20 9.85
N LYS A 538 -24.22 3.38 11.13
CA LYS A 538 -25.62 3.30 11.59
C LYS A 538 -26.52 4.37 10.99
N ALA A 539 -26.01 5.59 10.80
CA ALA A 539 -26.75 6.67 10.16
C ALA A 539 -26.96 6.42 8.66
N LEU A 540 -25.90 6.02 7.95
CA LEU A 540 -25.96 5.68 6.52
C LEU A 540 -26.84 4.47 6.26
N HIS A 541 -26.75 3.43 7.08
CA HIS A 541 -27.63 2.27 7.02
C HIS A 541 -29.12 2.70 7.04
N ARG A 542 -29.51 3.52 8.02
CA ARG A 542 -30.89 4.02 8.16
C ARG A 542 -31.34 4.85 6.95
N LEU A 543 -30.49 5.77 6.51
CA LEU A 543 -30.74 6.58 5.32
C LEU A 543 -30.97 5.70 4.08
N LEU A 544 -30.09 4.72 3.85
CA LEU A 544 -30.15 3.84 2.70
C LEU A 544 -31.34 2.87 2.75
N VAL A 545 -31.74 2.41 3.94
CA VAL A 545 -32.96 1.59 4.12
C VAL A 545 -34.20 2.37 3.67
N VAL A 546 -34.34 3.64 4.06
CA VAL A 546 -35.47 4.47 3.62
C VAL A 546 -35.42 4.66 2.10
N ILE A 547 -34.27 5.01 1.54
CA ILE A 547 -34.09 5.15 0.08
C ILE A 547 -34.46 3.85 -0.66
N GLN A 548 -34.08 2.69 -0.13
CA GLN A 548 -34.36 1.38 -0.71
C GLN A 548 -35.84 1.00 -0.62
N ARG A 549 -36.53 1.31 0.50
CA ARG A 549 -37.98 1.09 0.66
C ARG A 549 -38.81 1.81 -0.40
N HIS A 550 -38.36 2.99 -0.81
CA HIS A 550 -39.01 3.79 -1.85
C HIS A 550 -38.57 3.46 -3.28
N GLY A 551 -37.80 2.38 -3.46
CA GLY A 551 -37.53 1.79 -4.78
C GLY A 551 -36.36 2.38 -5.56
N HIS A 552 -35.53 3.22 -4.94
CA HIS A 552 -34.36 3.84 -5.60
C HIS A 552 -33.13 2.92 -5.68
N LEU A 553 -33.04 1.90 -4.83
CA LEU A 553 -31.94 0.92 -4.80
C LEU A 553 -32.49 -0.49 -5.07
N GLN A 554 -32.96 -0.73 -6.29
CA GLN A 554 -33.63 -1.99 -6.63
C GLN A 554 -32.67 -3.19 -6.61
N GLN A 555 -33.12 -4.25 -5.94
CA GLN A 555 -32.42 -5.52 -5.90
C GLN A 555 -32.70 -6.34 -7.17
N PRO A 556 -31.68 -6.85 -7.87
CA PRO A 556 -31.89 -7.62 -9.09
C PRO A 556 -32.58 -8.96 -8.80
N ARG A 557 -33.39 -9.46 -9.74
CA ARG A 557 -34.08 -10.77 -9.65
C ARG A 557 -33.64 -11.69 -10.81
N PRO A 558 -32.40 -12.19 -10.79
CA PRO A 558 -31.87 -13.06 -11.84
C PRO A 558 -32.53 -14.45 -11.83
N SER A 559 -32.60 -15.11 -13.00
CA SER A 559 -33.23 -16.44 -13.13
C SER A 559 -32.42 -17.59 -12.53
N TYR A 560 -31.10 -17.45 -12.39
CA TYR A 560 -30.17 -18.50 -11.94
C TYR A 560 -29.56 -18.23 -10.55
N SER A 561 -30.13 -17.32 -9.75
CA SER A 561 -29.57 -16.97 -8.44
C SER A 561 -30.67 -16.59 -7.45
N SER A 562 -30.42 -16.82 -6.17
CA SER A 562 -31.33 -16.51 -5.06
C SER A 562 -30.69 -15.49 -4.10
N ASP A 563 -31.51 -14.79 -3.33
CA ASP A 563 -31.03 -13.87 -2.27
C ASP A 563 -30.13 -14.57 -1.25
N HIS A 564 -30.41 -15.85 -0.99
CA HIS A 564 -29.60 -16.66 -0.08
C HIS A 564 -28.18 -16.85 -0.63
N LEU A 565 -28.04 -17.34 -1.87
CA LEU A 565 -26.75 -17.58 -2.50
C LEU A 565 -25.93 -16.29 -2.65
N ARG A 566 -26.59 -15.16 -2.92
CA ARG A 566 -25.92 -13.85 -3.01
C ARG A 566 -25.40 -13.37 -1.66
N TYR A 567 -26.20 -13.52 -0.61
CA TYR A 567 -25.76 -13.22 0.75
C TYR A 567 -24.58 -14.11 1.15
N GLU A 568 -24.69 -15.42 0.90
CA GLU A 568 -23.64 -16.39 1.19
C GLU A 568 -22.31 -16.02 0.49
N LEU A 569 -22.37 -15.71 -0.80
CA LEU A 569 -21.20 -15.27 -1.57
C LEU A 569 -20.62 -13.96 -1.04
N ARG A 570 -21.47 -12.99 -0.70
CA ARG A 570 -21.06 -11.68 -0.17
C ARG A 570 -20.37 -11.81 1.19
N MET A 571 -20.90 -12.68 2.05
CA MET A 571 -20.45 -12.88 3.42
C MET A 571 -19.36 -13.94 3.54
N ARG A 572 -18.97 -14.63 2.46
CA ARG A 572 -17.92 -15.66 2.45
C ARG A 572 -16.64 -15.31 3.23
N PRO A 573 -16.11 -14.06 3.18
CA PRO A 573 -14.93 -13.70 3.98
C PRO A 573 -15.12 -13.86 5.50
N PHE A 574 -16.37 -13.85 5.98
CA PHE A 574 -16.74 -13.89 7.40
C PHE A 574 -17.35 -15.24 7.83
N GLN A 575 -17.67 -16.14 6.89
CA GLN A 575 -18.48 -17.33 7.15
C GLN A 575 -17.78 -18.42 7.96
N HIS A 576 -16.46 -18.45 7.96
CA HIS A 576 -15.66 -19.49 8.62
C HIS A 576 -14.99 -18.97 9.90
N LEU A 577 -15.40 -17.79 10.37
CA LEU A 577 -14.91 -17.22 11.62
C LEU A 577 -15.65 -17.86 12.79
N SER A 578 -14.94 -18.10 13.88
CA SER A 578 -15.54 -18.58 15.13
C SER A 578 -16.21 -17.42 15.86
N ILE A 579 -15.52 -16.30 16.00
CA ILE A 579 -15.99 -15.11 16.73
C ILE A 579 -15.63 -13.83 15.94
N PRO A 580 -16.57 -12.91 15.63
CA PRO A 580 -18.00 -13.01 15.87
C PRO A 580 -18.67 -14.12 15.05
N GLU A 581 -19.69 -14.75 15.62
CA GLU A 581 -20.38 -15.87 14.96
C GLU A 581 -21.03 -15.41 13.64
N PRO A 582 -20.90 -16.20 12.55
CA PRO A 582 -21.53 -15.90 11.28
C PRO A 582 -23.05 -15.84 11.39
N LEU A 583 -23.62 -14.70 10.99
CA LEU A 583 -25.06 -14.51 11.06
C LEU A 583 -25.80 -15.24 9.94
N ALA A 584 -26.79 -16.05 10.33
CA ALA A 584 -27.70 -16.69 9.39
C ALA A 584 -28.44 -15.64 8.53
N PRO A 585 -28.70 -15.90 7.23
CA PRO A 585 -29.27 -14.91 6.32
C PRO A 585 -30.62 -14.35 6.77
N ALA A 586 -31.45 -15.17 7.42
CA ALA A 586 -32.75 -14.73 7.94
C ALA A 586 -32.62 -13.72 9.08
N VAL A 587 -31.71 -14.00 10.04
CA VAL A 587 -31.42 -13.14 11.19
C VAL A 587 -30.84 -11.81 10.71
N ALA A 588 -29.86 -11.85 9.79
CA ALA A 588 -29.26 -10.65 9.23
C ALA A 588 -30.29 -9.78 8.47
N ARG A 589 -31.18 -10.40 7.67
CA ARG A 589 -32.26 -9.66 7.00
C ARG A 589 -33.21 -9.01 7.98
N GLN A 590 -33.65 -9.73 9.01
CA GLN A 590 -34.56 -9.19 10.01
C GLN A 590 -33.94 -7.98 10.71
N ALA A 591 -32.70 -8.13 11.20
CA ALA A 591 -31.99 -7.09 11.93
C ALA A 591 -31.64 -5.85 11.07
N CYS A 592 -31.43 -6.04 9.76
CA CYS A 592 -31.14 -4.95 8.81
C CYS A 592 -32.41 -4.26 8.26
N SER A 593 -33.58 -4.91 8.28
CA SER A 593 -34.76 -4.42 7.56
C SER A 593 -35.41 -3.15 8.15
N LEU A 594 -35.31 -2.98 9.48
CA LEU A 594 -36.01 -1.96 10.28
C LEU A 594 -37.52 -1.87 10.02
N GLN A 595 -38.15 -2.90 9.44
CA GLN A 595 -39.52 -2.84 8.85
C GLN A 595 -40.61 -2.39 9.83
N GLU A 596 -40.40 -2.59 11.12
CA GLU A 596 -41.33 -2.22 12.20
C GLU A 596 -41.37 -0.71 12.48
N LEU A 597 -40.39 0.06 11.98
CA LEU A 597 -40.27 1.50 12.23
C LEU A 597 -40.74 2.32 11.02
N SER A 598 -41.43 3.43 11.30
CA SER A 598 -41.83 4.42 10.29
C SER A 598 -40.61 5.12 9.69
N ASP A 599 -40.70 5.55 8.43
CA ASP A 599 -39.59 6.20 7.73
C ASP A 599 -39.16 7.50 8.43
N ILE A 600 -40.10 8.28 8.97
CA ILE A 600 -39.80 9.50 9.74
C ILE A 600 -38.99 9.15 10.99
N THR A 601 -39.41 8.14 11.75
CA THR A 601 -38.68 7.68 12.95
C THR A 601 -37.27 7.20 12.61
N ILE A 602 -37.11 6.48 11.49
CA ILE A 602 -35.80 6.00 11.03
C ILE A 602 -34.88 7.19 10.66
N LEU A 603 -35.41 8.19 9.98
CA LEU A 603 -34.65 9.41 9.62
C LEU A 603 -34.29 10.25 10.85
N GLU A 604 -35.17 10.36 11.85
CA GLU A 604 -34.85 11.03 13.12
C GLU A 604 -33.73 10.32 13.87
N GLN A 605 -33.75 8.98 13.92
CA GLN A 605 -32.65 8.20 14.46
C GLN A 605 -31.36 8.42 13.67
N ALA A 606 -31.43 8.43 12.34
CA ALA A 606 -30.28 8.68 11.48
C ALA A 606 -29.64 10.05 11.77
N LEU A 607 -30.46 11.09 11.99
CA LEU A 607 -29.97 12.42 12.33
C LEU A 607 -29.24 12.45 13.68
N ARG A 608 -29.81 11.83 14.72
CA ARG A 608 -29.17 11.74 16.05
C ARG A 608 -27.84 10.98 15.98
N LEU A 609 -27.81 9.84 15.29
CA LEU A 609 -26.60 9.04 15.10
C LEU A 609 -25.54 9.80 14.31
N ASN A 610 -25.93 10.53 13.26
CA ASN A 610 -25.01 11.35 12.49
C ASN A 610 -24.41 12.51 13.32
N GLN A 611 -25.18 13.08 14.25
CA GLN A 611 -24.65 14.07 15.20
C GLN A 611 -23.63 13.44 16.17
N THR A 612 -23.91 12.23 16.68
CA THR A 612 -22.94 11.47 17.49
C THR A 612 -21.66 11.18 16.72
N ALA A 613 -21.79 10.72 15.46
CA ALA A 613 -20.66 10.44 14.59
C ALA A 613 -19.81 11.69 14.35
N LYS A 614 -20.43 12.82 14.01
CA LYS A 614 -19.73 14.08 13.79
C LYS A 614 -18.96 14.52 15.04
N LYS A 615 -19.59 14.48 16.22
CA LYS A 615 -18.94 14.83 17.49
C LYS A 615 -17.74 13.92 17.78
N ALA A 616 -17.89 12.61 17.57
CA ALA A 616 -16.80 11.66 17.76
C ALA A 616 -15.64 11.89 16.78
N TRP A 617 -15.91 12.21 15.50
CA TRP A 617 -14.85 12.58 14.55
C TRP A 617 -14.16 13.91 14.90
N GLU A 618 -14.91 14.90 15.40
CA GLU A 618 -14.34 16.16 15.91
C GLU A 618 -13.47 15.92 17.15
N GLU A 619 -13.78 14.90 17.93
CA GLU A 619 -12.99 14.46 19.08
C GLU A 619 -11.70 13.75 18.66
N VAL A 620 -11.79 12.79 17.72
CA VAL A 620 -10.62 12.17 17.08
C VAL A 620 -9.66 13.24 16.56
N LEU A 621 -10.18 14.25 15.86
CA LEU A 621 -9.36 15.32 15.28
C LEU A 621 -8.62 16.16 16.34
N LYS A 622 -9.10 16.21 17.60
CA LYS A 622 -8.45 16.98 18.68
C LYS A 622 -7.27 16.25 19.32
N GLU A 623 -7.28 14.92 19.36
CA GLU A 623 -6.26 14.13 20.08
C GLU A 623 -4.99 13.85 19.25
N ASN A 624 -4.85 14.47 18.07
CA ASN A 624 -3.79 14.20 17.08
C ASN A 624 -3.71 12.72 16.66
N TRP A 625 -2.93 12.45 15.61
CA TRP A 625 -2.82 11.11 15.04
C TRP A 625 -1.95 10.16 15.88
N ASN A 626 -1.03 10.70 16.68
CA ASN A 626 -0.07 9.96 17.51
C ASN A 626 -0.33 10.13 19.02
N ALA A 627 -0.14 9.07 19.80
CA ALA A 627 -0.23 9.11 21.27
C ALA A 627 1.07 9.63 21.91
N GLN A 628 2.22 9.31 21.30
CA GLN A 628 3.51 9.80 21.77
C GLN A 628 4.06 10.85 20.81
N PRO A 629 4.59 11.98 21.31
CA PRO A 629 5.26 12.94 20.44
C PRO A 629 6.39 12.24 19.70
N VAL A 630 6.42 12.43 18.38
CA VAL A 630 7.47 11.87 17.53
C VAL A 630 8.81 12.36 18.06
N SER A 631 9.77 11.44 18.29
CA SER A 631 11.10 11.80 18.75
C SER A 631 11.75 12.73 17.73
N THR A 632 11.74 14.03 18.00
CA THR A 632 12.51 15.01 17.24
C THR A 632 13.95 14.85 17.70
N ASP A 633 14.78 14.16 16.91
CA ASP A 633 16.22 14.33 17.07
C ASP A 633 16.52 15.83 16.96
N ASN A 634 17.03 16.42 18.04
CA ASN A 634 17.45 17.81 18.15
C ASN A 634 18.62 18.12 17.20
N THR A 635 18.36 18.12 15.90
CA THR A 635 19.20 18.77 14.91
C THR A 635 18.53 20.10 14.58
N GLY A 636 18.85 21.10 15.41
CA GLY A 636 18.24 22.41 15.36
C GLY A 636 18.43 23.09 14.02
N HIS A 637 17.31 23.50 13.43
CA HIS A 637 17.21 24.71 12.62
C HIS A 637 15.84 25.35 12.92
N GLU A 638 15.79 26.15 13.97
CA GLU A 638 14.72 27.14 14.17
C GLU A 638 14.83 28.16 13.02
N GLY A 639 13.98 28.06 12.01
CA GLY A 639 13.98 29.05 10.94
C GLY A 639 13.09 28.78 9.73
N ASP A 640 12.91 27.52 9.33
CA ASP A 640 12.13 27.21 8.12
C ASP A 640 10.72 26.73 8.47
N GLN A 641 9.73 27.17 7.69
CA GLN A 641 8.38 26.63 7.72
C GLN A 641 8.42 25.15 7.33
N ILE A 642 8.72 24.27 8.29
CA ILE A 642 8.80 22.83 8.05
C ILE A 642 7.42 22.38 7.56
N ALA A 643 7.37 21.96 6.29
CA ALA A 643 6.17 21.40 5.69
C ALA A 643 5.61 20.28 6.60
N THR A 644 4.30 20.29 6.83
CA THR A 644 3.62 19.30 7.69
C THR A 644 4.00 17.88 7.26
N PRO A 645 4.39 16.98 8.19
CA PRO A 645 4.70 15.59 7.89
C PRO A 645 3.61 14.91 7.05
N VAL A 646 4.01 14.02 6.15
CA VAL A 646 3.09 13.38 5.19
C VAL A 646 1.99 12.62 5.93
N ILE A 647 2.37 11.90 6.99
CA ILE A 647 1.48 11.11 7.83
C ILE A 647 0.39 11.99 8.46
N GLU A 648 0.78 13.11 9.08
CA GLU A 648 -0.15 14.03 9.73
C GLU A 648 -1.11 14.66 8.72
N ARG A 649 -0.60 15.04 7.54
CA ARG A 649 -1.39 15.62 6.45
C ARG A 649 -2.47 14.65 5.96
N GLU A 650 -2.10 13.42 5.63
CA GLU A 650 -3.04 12.44 5.08
C GLU A 650 -4.04 11.95 6.15
N TRP A 651 -3.60 11.70 7.38
CA TRP A 651 -4.49 11.33 8.47
C TRP A 651 -5.53 12.44 8.75
N THR A 652 -5.07 13.69 8.81
CA THR A 652 -5.96 14.85 9.02
C THR A 652 -6.96 14.99 7.87
N LYS A 653 -6.52 14.77 6.63
CA LYS A 653 -7.37 14.78 5.44
C LYS A 653 -8.43 13.67 5.51
N GLU A 654 -8.07 12.46 5.92
CA GLU A 654 -9.00 11.34 6.11
C GLU A 654 -10.10 11.67 7.13
N VAL A 655 -9.71 12.14 8.33
CA VAL A 655 -10.66 12.51 9.39
C VAL A 655 -11.57 13.65 8.94
N ARG A 656 -11.03 14.71 8.32
CA ARG A 656 -11.82 15.83 7.78
C ARG A 656 -12.78 15.37 6.68
N ASN A 657 -12.39 14.43 5.84
CA ASN A 657 -13.25 13.86 4.81
C ASN A 657 -14.38 13.01 5.41
N SER A 658 -14.14 12.29 6.50
CA SER A 658 -15.18 11.62 7.28
C SER A 658 -16.17 12.62 7.93
N ILE A 659 -15.68 13.76 8.44
CA ILE A 659 -16.55 14.85 8.93
C ILE A 659 -17.41 15.43 7.79
N LYS A 660 -16.83 15.66 6.60
CA LYS A 660 -17.60 16.09 5.41
C LYS A 660 -18.68 15.06 5.04
N ALA A 661 -18.38 13.77 5.11
CA ALA A 661 -19.37 12.72 4.89
C ALA A 661 -20.51 12.77 5.92
N CYS A 662 -20.22 13.07 7.20
CA CYS A 662 -21.26 13.31 8.21
C CYS A 662 -22.13 14.52 7.86
N ILE A 663 -21.52 15.62 7.40
CA ILE A 663 -22.27 16.82 6.99
C ILE A 663 -23.19 16.50 5.81
N GLY A 664 -22.65 15.85 4.77
CA GLY A 664 -23.44 15.41 3.61
C GLY A 664 -24.59 14.47 3.99
N THR A 665 -24.34 13.52 4.90
CA THR A 665 -25.38 12.59 5.39
C THR A 665 -26.49 13.35 6.12
N GLY A 666 -26.14 14.33 6.95
CA GLY A 666 -27.12 15.18 7.63
C GLY A 666 -27.98 16.01 6.68
N ILE A 667 -27.38 16.54 5.60
CA ILE A 667 -28.10 17.26 4.55
C ILE A 667 -29.08 16.32 3.82
N ALA A 668 -28.63 15.13 3.44
CA ALA A 668 -29.45 14.14 2.75
C ALA A 668 -30.65 13.68 3.60
N VAL A 669 -30.42 13.37 4.89
CA VAL A 669 -31.48 13.01 5.84
C VAL A 669 -32.49 14.17 5.98
N SER A 670 -32.00 15.40 6.16
CA SER A 670 -32.87 16.57 6.32
C SER A 670 -33.71 16.87 5.08
N ALA A 671 -33.15 16.66 3.88
CA ALA A 671 -33.87 16.81 2.62
C ALA A 671 -35.03 15.81 2.50
N LEU A 672 -34.79 14.54 2.85
CA LEU A 672 -35.86 13.52 2.86
C LEU A 672 -36.92 13.82 3.92
N MET A 673 -36.53 14.23 5.13
CA MET A 673 -37.49 14.57 6.19
C MET A 673 -38.43 15.72 5.77
N LYS A 674 -37.90 16.77 5.13
CA LYS A 674 -38.72 17.87 4.60
C LYS A 674 -39.72 17.39 3.55
N HIS A 675 -39.31 16.46 2.69
CA HIS A 675 -40.19 15.88 1.68
C HIS A 675 -41.35 15.08 2.32
N PHE A 676 -41.08 14.30 3.36
CA PHE A 676 -42.12 13.57 4.10
C PHE A 676 -43.09 14.46 4.89
N GLN A 677 -42.66 15.66 5.30
CA GLN A 677 -43.53 16.62 6.00
C GLN A 677 -44.45 17.41 5.05
N GLY A 678 -44.11 17.50 3.75
CA GLY A 678 -44.86 18.28 2.75
C GLY A 678 -45.80 17.47 1.85
N ALA A 679 -45.75 16.14 1.86
CA ALA A 679 -46.54 15.28 0.97
C ALA A 679 -47.82 14.77 1.65
N ASP A 680 -48.98 15.03 1.04
CA ASP A 680 -50.28 14.51 1.46
C ASP A 680 -50.33 12.97 1.32
N ALA A 681 -50.36 12.29 2.47
CA ALA A 681 -50.84 10.92 2.78
C ALA A 681 -50.44 9.71 1.88
N SER A 682 -49.70 9.90 0.79
CA SER A 682 -49.31 8.85 -0.16
C SER A 682 -47.78 8.78 -0.38
N GLY A 683 -47.01 9.31 0.58
CA GLY A 683 -45.56 9.53 0.58
C GLY A 683 -44.73 8.43 -0.10
N GLN A 684 -44.49 8.60 -1.39
CA GLN A 684 -43.49 7.86 -2.15
C GLN A 684 -42.41 8.84 -2.58
N ILE A 685 -41.13 8.51 -2.36
CA ILE A 685 -39.98 9.34 -2.80
C ILE A 685 -39.81 9.28 -4.35
N ARG A 686 -40.87 9.06 -5.14
CA ARG A 686 -40.72 8.84 -6.60
C ARG A 686 -40.28 10.09 -7.37
N ASP A 687 -40.62 11.27 -6.87
CA ASP A 687 -40.33 12.53 -7.55
C ASP A 687 -38.98 13.15 -7.15
N VAL A 688 -38.25 12.53 -6.22
CA VAL A 688 -36.93 13.02 -5.77
C VAL A 688 -35.82 12.28 -6.50
N ARG A 689 -34.89 13.04 -7.10
CA ARG A 689 -33.75 12.45 -7.78
C ARG A 689 -32.66 12.11 -6.77
N ILE A 690 -32.41 10.81 -6.61
CA ILE A 690 -31.33 10.30 -5.75
C ILE A 690 -30.15 9.89 -6.63
N THR A 691 -28.98 10.47 -6.37
CA THR A 691 -27.74 10.11 -7.07
C THR A 691 -26.70 9.64 -6.06
N VAL A 692 -26.12 8.48 -6.32
CA VAL A 692 -25.04 7.92 -5.52
C VAL A 692 -23.70 8.28 -6.19
N PRO A 693 -22.83 9.08 -5.56
CA PRO A 693 -21.55 9.46 -6.16
C PRO A 693 -20.59 8.27 -6.19
N VAL A 694 -19.94 8.08 -7.34
CA VAL A 694 -18.93 7.04 -7.55
C VAL A 694 -17.62 7.41 -6.86
N VAL A 695 -16.74 6.43 -6.64
CA VAL A 695 -15.41 6.68 -6.07
C VAL A 695 -14.61 7.57 -7.03
N GLY A 696 -13.97 8.61 -6.51
CA GLY A 696 -13.25 9.63 -7.29
C GLY A 696 -14.10 10.85 -7.70
N ASP A 697 -15.41 10.81 -7.51
CA ASP A 697 -16.28 11.98 -7.69
C ASP A 697 -15.95 13.06 -6.64
N ARG A 698 -15.98 14.34 -7.03
CA ARG A 698 -15.83 15.49 -6.12
C ARG A 698 -16.79 15.42 -4.93
N ASP A 699 -17.96 14.85 -5.17
CA ASP A 699 -19.01 14.73 -4.18
C ASP A 699 -18.90 13.45 -3.33
N ARG A 700 -17.94 12.57 -3.63
CA ARG A 700 -17.56 11.43 -2.81
C ARG A 700 -16.40 11.84 -1.90
N TRP A 701 -16.72 12.54 -0.81
CA TRP A 701 -15.69 13.09 0.09
C TRP A 701 -14.75 12.06 0.71
N HIS A 702 -15.25 10.84 0.98
CA HIS A 702 -14.47 9.75 1.55
C HIS A 702 -14.75 8.44 0.79
N PRO A 703 -13.72 7.66 0.39
CA PRO A 703 -13.92 6.44 -0.40
C PRO A 703 -14.78 5.38 0.29
N ALA A 704 -14.70 5.24 1.62
CA ALA A 704 -15.49 4.27 2.37
C ALA A 704 -16.92 4.72 2.70
N TRP A 705 -17.26 6.01 2.57
CA TRP A 705 -18.55 6.58 2.99
C TRP A 705 -19.39 7.01 1.78
N VAL A 706 -20.31 6.15 1.35
CA VAL A 706 -21.27 6.39 0.28
C VAL A 706 -22.39 7.28 0.82
N VAL A 707 -22.30 8.58 0.56
CA VAL A 707 -23.36 9.53 0.93
C VAL A 707 -24.25 9.79 -0.29
N PRO A 708 -25.52 9.35 -0.30
CA PRO A 708 -26.44 9.66 -1.39
C PRO A 708 -26.74 11.16 -1.43
N LYS A 709 -26.79 11.72 -2.63
CA LYS A 709 -27.35 13.06 -2.84
C LYS A 709 -28.84 12.97 -3.10
N VAL A 710 -29.57 13.84 -2.43
CA VAL A 710 -31.02 13.99 -2.54
C VAL A 710 -31.26 15.35 -3.18
N VAL A 711 -31.65 15.35 -4.45
CA VAL A 711 -32.02 16.57 -5.19
C VAL A 711 -33.54 16.57 -5.31
N GLY A 712 -34.15 17.49 -4.56
CA GLY A 712 -35.59 17.72 -4.53
C GLY A 712 -36.06 18.68 -5.62
#